data_AF-M3G305-F1
#
_entry.id   AF-M3G305-F1
#
_cell.length_a   1.000
_cell.length_b   1.000
_cell.length_c   1.000
_cell.angle_alpha   90.00
_cell.angle_beta   90.00
_cell.angle_gamma   90.00
#
_symmetry.space_group_name_H-M   'P 1'
#
loop_
_entity.id
_entity.type
_entity.pdbx_description
1 polymer ?
#
loop_
_entity_poly.entity_id
_entity_poly.type
_entity_poly.pdbx_seq_one_letter_code
_entity_poly.pdbx_strand_id
1 'polypeptide(L)'
;MKNSVSKTENTNVKNELLLPVTVIKGVGASKAAALASIGIYTLQDLLNFFPRRYLDRNLTDNVFLKTGETVTLIVEVIDAYLAHGKKSRLVVGTKTKNNERISIVFFRGVSFFQKIFQPGTTLVVTGKLEYFRGFQLIHPDYEILAGAIKPTYAINSANLKKKSQQQEPEEELAELPEMIHAGRIIPLYSSGEVLKSQGLDSRGFRKILYSALERLKGGISEILPNEIVKRRNLIPREESYREIHFPTDEISLDAAKYRLKYEELFYFNLLIEHKKKEREKIKRVLWPLPESETADSVRKNLPFQLTEDQNSALQKIKDMTKKDQPIAVLLQGDVGSGKTLVALLTALRYMDNRVQVCMVAPTEILARQHYQTVLSFLGNMPFLGIELLVGKEPKKNRYEKLYRIKKGDTLFVIGTHSVFQEDVHFSELGLVIVDEQHKFGVDQRETLRSKGKNPDILAMTATPIPRTLCLTLYGDLDLLTIRSKPKGRMPIQTKWFQEDRREGVYKSIRKYVSSGRQCYIVYPLVEESEKVDLKSCMEAYEHLKHEIFADFEVGLVHGKMEIEEKDRVMQEFSKNRIQILVSTTVIEVGIDVPNATVMVIEHADRFGISQLHQLRGRVGRGDQESFCILMTDSKVTEDAKVRLDAMVNFSDGFALSEIDLQLRGPGELMGVRQSGLPDFKIADLRKDSKLIELTREDATLFGNPGDLEKEEIRGRFSEGRLLFSN
;
A
#
# COMPACT_ATOMS: atom_id res chain seq x y z
N MET A 1 34.76 -45.83 23.80
CA MET A 1 35.96 -45.04 23.52
C MET A 1 35.61 -43.57 23.70
N LYS A 2 36.26 -42.92 24.67
CA LYS A 2 36.16 -41.47 24.90
C LYS A 2 36.75 -40.75 23.70
N ASN A 3 36.00 -39.83 23.09
CA ASN A 3 36.62 -38.72 22.38
C ASN A 3 35.85 -37.44 22.69
N SER A 4 36.64 -36.48 23.13
CA SER A 4 36.35 -35.19 23.71
C SER A 4 35.51 -34.29 22.81
N VAL A 5 34.41 -33.80 23.38
CA VAL A 5 33.67 -32.64 22.91
C VAL A 5 34.61 -31.44 22.99
N SER A 6 35.08 -30.96 21.83
CA SER A 6 35.68 -29.64 21.71
C SER A 6 34.58 -28.61 21.94
N LYS A 7 34.58 -28.01 23.13
CA LYS A 7 33.92 -26.73 23.38
C LYS A 7 34.53 -25.71 22.43
N THR A 8 33.89 -25.51 21.28
CA THR A 8 34.09 -24.31 20.47
C THR A 8 33.46 -23.16 21.23
N GLU A 9 34.26 -22.12 21.43
CA GLU A 9 33.98 -20.94 22.22
C GLU A 9 32.79 -20.18 21.63
N ASN A 10 31.58 -20.42 22.17
CA ASN A 10 30.46 -19.49 22.05
C ASN A 10 30.81 -18.24 22.85
N THR A 11 31.51 -17.31 22.22
CA THR A 11 31.60 -15.93 22.69
C THR A 11 30.21 -15.33 22.59
N ASN A 12 29.57 -15.13 23.75
CA ASN A 12 28.44 -14.23 23.92
C ASN A 12 28.88 -12.82 23.50
N VAL A 13 28.83 -12.50 22.20
CA VAL A 13 28.84 -11.11 21.74
C VAL A 13 27.48 -10.57 22.13
N LYS A 14 27.40 -9.81 23.25
CA LYS A 14 26.21 -9.04 23.58
C LYS A 14 25.86 -8.21 22.35
N ASN A 15 24.66 -8.40 21.83
CA ASN A 15 24.20 -7.72 20.63
C ASN A 15 24.04 -6.22 20.93
N GLU A 16 25.08 -5.43 20.70
CA GLU A 16 25.13 -4.02 21.09
C GLU A 16 24.01 -3.19 20.45
N LEU A 17 23.52 -3.64 19.30
CA LEU A 17 22.38 -3.09 18.58
C LEU A 17 21.09 -3.03 19.41
N LEU A 18 20.89 -3.96 20.34
CA LEU A 18 19.69 -4.04 21.18
C LEU A 18 19.79 -3.25 22.49
N LEU A 19 20.91 -2.57 22.73
CA LEU A 19 21.04 -1.68 23.89
C LEU A 19 20.04 -0.52 23.80
N PRO A 20 19.52 -0.04 24.95
CA PRO A 20 18.59 1.08 24.95
C PRO A 20 19.29 2.37 24.50
N VAL A 21 18.54 3.28 23.87
CA VAL A 21 19.07 4.57 23.39
C VAL A 21 19.67 5.45 24.48
N THR A 22 19.33 5.21 25.75
CA THR A 22 19.89 5.91 26.92
C THR A 22 21.40 5.69 27.10
N VAL A 23 21.98 4.68 26.44
CA VAL A 23 23.42 4.44 26.44
C VAL A 23 24.18 5.51 25.65
N ILE A 24 23.50 6.25 24.75
CA ILE A 24 24.13 7.35 24.00
C ILE A 24 24.28 8.58 24.89
N LYS A 25 25.51 9.11 24.96
CA LYS A 25 25.82 10.37 25.63
C LYS A 25 24.95 11.49 25.05
N GLY A 26 24.14 12.13 25.90
CA GLY A 26 23.21 13.20 25.50
C GLY A 26 21.76 12.77 25.32
N VAL A 27 21.43 11.49 25.50
CA VAL A 27 20.06 10.94 25.56
C VAL A 27 19.67 10.63 27.01
N GLY A 28 19.16 11.63 27.73
CA GLY A 28 18.60 11.44 29.08
C GLY A 28 17.17 10.89 29.05
N ALA A 29 16.61 10.63 30.24
CA ALA A 29 15.27 10.03 30.39
C ALA A 29 14.16 10.76 29.60
N SER A 30 14.19 12.10 29.58
CA SER A 30 13.22 12.91 28.82
C SER A 30 13.31 12.69 27.30
N LYS A 31 14.53 12.64 26.75
CA LYS A 31 14.74 12.36 25.31
C LYS A 31 14.42 10.92 24.96
N ALA A 32 14.76 9.98 25.84
CA ALA A 32 14.42 8.57 25.66
C ALA A 32 12.88 8.37 25.62
N ALA A 33 12.13 9.05 26.50
CA ALA A 33 10.66 9.03 26.46
C ALA A 33 10.09 9.63 25.15
N ALA A 34 10.70 10.72 24.66
CA ALA A 34 10.30 11.31 23.38
C ALA A 34 10.61 10.39 22.18
N LEU A 35 11.74 9.68 22.20
CA LEU A 35 12.08 8.67 21.18
C LEU A 35 11.13 7.45 21.27
N ALA A 36 10.81 7.00 22.47
CA ALA A 36 9.85 5.90 22.68
C ALA A 36 8.46 6.24 22.14
N SER A 37 8.03 7.51 22.19
CA SER A 37 6.73 7.95 21.64
C SER A 37 6.60 7.74 20.12
N ILE A 38 7.72 7.59 19.40
CA ILE A 38 7.76 7.27 17.97
C ILE A 38 8.29 5.85 17.70
N GLY A 39 8.31 4.99 18.71
CA GLY A 39 8.71 3.59 18.58
C GLY A 39 10.22 3.33 18.60
N ILE A 40 11.05 4.30 18.99
CA ILE A 40 12.51 4.14 19.07
C ILE A 40 12.92 3.82 20.51
N TYR A 41 13.33 2.57 20.75
CA TYR A 41 13.75 2.09 22.08
C TYR A 41 15.23 1.71 22.12
N THR A 42 15.72 1.08 21.05
CA THR A 42 17.08 0.53 20.94
C THR A 42 17.97 1.31 19.98
N LEU A 43 19.28 1.04 20.01
CA LEU A 43 20.22 1.60 19.02
C LEU A 43 19.86 1.15 17.59
N GLN A 44 19.38 -0.09 17.43
CA GLN A 44 18.89 -0.59 16.17
C GLN A 44 17.68 0.21 15.67
N ASP A 45 16.71 0.52 16.53
CA ASP A 45 15.55 1.33 16.14
C ASP A 45 15.98 2.71 15.67
N LEU A 46 16.97 3.30 16.36
CA LEU A 46 17.53 4.59 16.00
C LEU A 46 18.22 4.54 14.63
N LEU A 47 19.03 3.51 14.33
CA LEU A 47 19.66 3.33 13.02
C LEU A 47 18.65 3.01 11.89
N ASN A 48 17.50 2.43 12.23
CA ASN A 48 16.43 2.19 11.26
C ASN A 48 15.47 3.40 11.12
N PHE A 49 15.77 4.53 11.77
CA PHE A 49 15.02 5.77 11.61
C PHE A 49 15.59 6.59 10.44
N PHE A 50 15.15 6.23 9.22
CA PHE A 50 15.74 6.77 7.99
C PHE A 50 15.35 8.24 7.70
N PRO A 51 16.23 9.00 7.01
CA PRO A 51 15.92 10.35 6.55
C PRO A 51 14.74 10.38 5.56
N ARG A 52 13.89 11.40 5.65
CA ARG A 52 12.79 11.63 4.69
C ARG A 52 13.28 12.17 3.35
N ARG A 53 14.35 12.96 3.38
CA ARG A 53 14.96 13.57 2.20
C ARG A 53 16.41 13.90 2.49
N TYR A 54 17.15 14.14 1.42
CA TYR A 54 18.53 14.55 1.44
C TYR A 54 18.63 15.94 0.81
N LEU A 55 19.35 16.85 1.46
CA LEU A 55 19.69 18.15 0.90
C LEU A 55 21.13 18.07 0.40
N ASP A 56 21.33 18.30 -0.89
CA ASP A 56 22.68 18.49 -1.39
C ASP A 56 23.21 19.85 -0.89
N ARG A 57 24.18 19.79 0.02
CA ARG A 57 24.93 20.93 0.53
C ARG A 57 26.43 20.76 0.29
N ASN A 58 26.78 20.12 -0.83
CA ASN A 58 28.15 20.09 -1.30
C ASN A 58 28.65 21.52 -1.52
N LEU A 59 29.88 21.80 -1.07
CA LEU A 59 30.49 23.11 -1.24
C LEU A 59 30.61 23.40 -2.73
N THR A 60 30.14 24.56 -3.14
CA THR A 60 30.16 24.96 -4.54
C THR A 60 31.50 25.59 -4.88
N ASP A 61 32.29 24.92 -5.73
CA ASP A 61 33.48 25.52 -6.34
C ASP A 61 33.09 26.52 -7.43
N ASN A 62 33.82 27.64 -7.53
CA ASN A 62 33.66 28.70 -8.54
C ASN A 62 32.25 29.34 -8.61
N VAL A 63 31.98 30.24 -7.67
CA VAL A 63 30.71 30.98 -7.52
C VAL A 63 30.26 31.72 -8.79
N PHE A 64 31.22 32.22 -9.59
CA PHE A 64 30.94 33.05 -10.77
C PHE A 64 30.24 32.30 -11.93
N LEU A 65 30.36 30.97 -12.02
CA LEU A 65 29.82 30.18 -13.13
C LEU A 65 28.37 29.70 -12.92
N LYS A 66 27.78 29.93 -11.74
CA LYS A 66 26.50 29.33 -11.32
C LYS A 66 25.40 30.35 -11.00
N THR A 67 25.42 31.50 -11.67
CA THR A 67 24.38 32.53 -11.49
C THR A 67 23.01 31.96 -11.90
N GLY A 68 22.05 31.96 -10.97
CA GLY A 68 20.72 31.38 -11.17
C GLY A 68 20.52 29.99 -10.57
N GLU A 69 21.59 29.34 -10.08
CA GLU A 69 21.53 28.02 -9.40
C GLU A 69 21.52 28.16 -7.88
N THR A 70 21.15 27.09 -7.17
CA THR A 70 21.30 27.00 -5.72
C THR A 70 22.75 26.65 -5.39
N VAL A 71 23.42 27.50 -4.62
CA VAL A 71 24.82 27.33 -4.20
C VAL A 71 24.91 27.17 -2.68
N THR A 72 25.90 26.41 -2.21
CA THR A 72 26.25 26.30 -0.79
C THR A 72 27.67 26.80 -0.58
N LEU A 73 27.82 27.86 0.21
CA LEU A 73 29.06 28.60 0.39
C LEU A 73 29.44 28.74 1.85
N ILE A 74 30.73 28.67 2.17
CA ILE A 74 31.26 29.11 3.46
C ILE A 74 31.62 30.58 3.33
N VAL A 75 31.00 31.41 4.16
CA VAL A 75 31.16 32.86 4.13
C VAL A 75 31.44 33.42 5.53
N GLU A 76 32.25 34.46 5.61
CA GLU A 76 32.50 35.22 6.84
C GLU A 76 31.73 36.54 6.76
N VAL A 77 30.99 36.88 7.81
CA VAL A 77 30.25 38.14 7.90
C VAL A 77 31.22 39.30 8.05
N ILE A 78 31.15 40.25 7.13
CA ILE A 78 31.93 41.50 7.14
C ILE A 78 31.15 42.59 7.85
N ASP A 79 29.88 42.75 7.47
CA ASP A 79 28.99 43.78 8.00
C ASP A 79 27.52 43.36 7.90
N ALA A 80 26.65 44.04 8.65
CA ALA A 80 25.21 43.88 8.58
C ALA A 80 24.53 45.23 8.80
N TYR A 81 23.73 45.68 7.84
CA TYR A 81 23.05 46.97 7.89
C TYR A 81 21.62 46.92 7.34
N LEU A 82 20.79 47.85 7.81
CA LEU A 82 19.40 48.01 7.40
C LEU A 82 19.31 48.94 6.18
N ALA A 83 19.04 48.37 5.00
CA ALA A 83 18.80 49.15 3.80
C ALA A 83 17.36 49.65 3.76
N HIS A 84 17.19 50.97 3.61
CA HIS A 84 15.89 51.64 3.59
C HIS A 84 15.42 51.83 2.14
N GLY A 85 14.21 51.37 1.84
CA GLY A 85 13.55 51.48 0.53
C GLY A 85 12.03 51.36 0.69
N LYS A 86 11.26 51.04 -0.37
CA LYS A 86 9.78 50.85 -0.27
C LYS A 86 9.37 49.79 0.78
N LYS A 87 10.25 48.83 1.07
CA LYS A 87 10.19 47.93 2.24
C LYS A 87 11.60 47.84 2.84
N SER A 88 11.73 47.93 4.16
CA SER A 88 13.02 47.77 4.86
C SER A 88 13.56 46.35 4.70
N ARG A 89 14.85 46.21 4.40
CA ARG A 89 15.52 44.91 4.29
C ARG A 89 16.85 44.91 5.03
N LEU A 90 17.20 43.78 5.63
CA LEU A 90 18.53 43.55 6.20
C LEU A 90 19.46 43.09 5.09
N VAL A 91 20.63 43.72 4.97
CA VAL A 91 21.71 43.30 4.08
C VAL A 91 22.90 42.92 4.96
N VAL A 92 23.35 41.69 4.84
CA VAL A 92 24.55 41.15 5.51
C VAL A 92 25.62 40.97 4.45
N GLY A 93 26.65 41.81 4.46
CA GLY A 93 27.79 41.65 3.56
C GLY A 93 28.70 40.55 4.06
N THR A 94 29.05 39.61 3.18
CA THR A 94 29.88 38.45 3.50
C THR A 94 31.00 38.29 2.48
N LYS A 95 32.08 37.62 2.88
CA LYS A 95 33.18 37.20 1.98
C LYS A 95 33.33 35.69 1.98
N THR A 96 33.62 35.10 0.82
CA THR A 96 34.02 33.68 0.71
C THR A 96 35.49 33.49 1.12
N LYS A 97 35.95 32.23 1.24
CA LYS A 97 37.38 31.92 1.44
C LYS A 97 38.28 32.49 0.33
N ASN A 98 37.75 32.65 -0.88
CA ASN A 98 38.46 33.23 -2.02
C ASN A 98 38.34 34.77 -2.08
N ASN A 99 37.89 35.39 -0.99
CA ASN A 99 37.72 36.83 -0.84
C ASN A 99 36.67 37.46 -1.78
N GLU A 100 35.75 36.65 -2.31
CA GLU A 100 34.64 37.12 -3.14
C GLU A 100 33.52 37.68 -2.26
N ARG A 101 32.98 38.85 -2.61
CA ARG A 101 31.91 39.49 -1.83
C ARG A 101 30.53 39.02 -2.27
N ILE A 102 29.75 38.56 -1.30
CA ILE A 102 28.37 38.09 -1.50
C ILE A 102 27.47 38.74 -0.44
N SER A 103 26.35 39.30 -0.86
CA SER A 103 25.38 39.92 0.04
C SER A 103 24.26 38.96 0.38
N ILE A 104 23.94 38.78 1.66
CA ILE A 104 22.76 38.03 2.09
C ILE A 104 21.65 39.02 2.42
N VAL A 105 20.46 38.81 1.86
CA VAL A 105 19.35 39.76 1.96
C VAL A 105 18.13 39.10 2.61
N PHE A 106 17.64 39.71 3.70
CA PHE A 106 16.39 39.30 4.37
C PHE A 106 15.34 40.42 4.30
N PHE A 107 14.15 40.12 3.78
CA PHE A 107 13.01 41.05 3.72
C PHE A 107 12.04 40.92 4.92
N ARG A 108 12.24 39.94 5.81
CA ARG A 108 11.43 39.65 7.00
C ARG A 108 12.33 39.25 8.17
N GLY A 109 11.90 39.48 9.42
CA GLY A 109 12.64 39.05 10.62
C GLY A 109 13.89 39.88 10.95
N VAL A 110 13.94 41.14 10.51
CA VAL A 110 15.14 41.97 10.51
C VAL A 110 15.77 42.14 11.91
N SER A 111 14.96 42.35 12.95
CA SER A 111 15.44 42.52 14.34
C SER A 111 16.03 41.25 14.96
N PHE A 112 15.64 40.07 14.47
CA PHE A 112 16.17 38.78 14.91
C PHE A 112 17.51 38.48 14.23
N PHE A 113 17.55 38.60 12.90
CA PHE A 113 18.76 38.30 12.12
C PHE A 113 19.91 39.29 12.37
N GLN A 114 19.61 40.56 12.64
CA GLN A 114 20.64 41.56 12.97
C GLN A 114 21.43 41.21 14.25
N LYS A 115 20.81 40.53 15.21
CA LYS A 115 21.49 40.08 16.43
C LYS A 115 22.37 38.86 16.21
N ILE A 116 22.05 38.05 15.20
CA ILE A 116 22.69 36.77 14.90
C ILE A 116 23.93 36.97 14.01
N PHE A 117 23.84 37.86 13.02
CA PHE A 117 24.91 38.07 12.05
C PHE A 117 25.81 39.23 12.45
N GLN A 118 26.72 38.98 13.40
CA GLN A 118 27.74 39.95 13.79
C GLN A 118 29.00 39.79 12.91
N PRO A 119 29.73 40.88 12.63
CA PRO A 119 31.02 40.83 11.95
C PRO A 119 31.97 39.80 12.57
N GLY A 120 32.65 39.01 11.75
CA GLY A 120 33.54 37.92 12.17
C GLY A 120 32.85 36.57 12.37
N THR A 121 31.52 36.49 12.23
CA THR A 121 30.80 35.21 12.27
C THR A 121 31.00 34.44 10.97
N THR A 122 31.51 33.21 11.05
CA THR A 122 31.59 32.32 9.89
C THR A 122 30.30 31.52 9.76
N LEU A 123 29.75 31.48 8.55
CA LEU A 123 28.48 30.87 8.22
C LEU A 123 28.64 29.92 7.03
N VAL A 124 27.83 28.86 7.01
CA VAL A 124 27.52 28.12 5.78
C VAL A 124 26.17 28.60 5.31
N VAL A 125 26.09 29.06 4.07
CA VAL A 125 24.88 29.64 3.49
C VAL A 125 24.49 28.89 2.23
N THR A 126 23.22 28.50 2.15
CA THR A 126 22.67 27.77 1.01
C THR A 126 21.48 28.54 0.47
N GLY A 127 21.53 28.91 -0.81
CA GLY A 127 20.44 29.64 -1.44
C GLY A 127 20.67 29.83 -2.93
N LYS A 128 19.64 30.34 -3.61
CA LYS A 128 19.74 30.66 -5.03
C LYS A 128 20.64 31.90 -5.21
N LEU A 129 21.73 31.73 -5.96
CA LEU A 129 22.65 32.81 -6.28
C LEU A 129 22.06 33.72 -7.35
N GLU A 130 21.81 34.97 -7.00
CA GLU A 130 21.29 35.97 -7.92
C GLU A 130 22.31 37.10 -8.12
N TYR A 131 22.28 37.73 -9.29
CA TYR A 131 23.09 38.89 -9.58
C TYR A 131 22.21 40.14 -9.69
N PHE A 132 22.32 41.04 -8.71
CA PHE A 132 21.65 42.34 -8.73
C PHE A 132 22.49 43.37 -7.96
N ARG A 133 23.21 44.24 -8.69
CA ARG A 133 24.21 45.17 -8.13
C ARG A 133 25.29 44.47 -7.30
N GLY A 134 25.60 43.22 -7.65
CA GLY A 134 26.48 42.31 -6.92
C GLY A 134 25.86 40.92 -6.77
N PHE A 135 26.66 39.93 -6.37
CA PHE A 135 26.16 38.60 -6.05
C PHE A 135 25.41 38.64 -4.72
N GLN A 136 24.20 38.10 -4.70
CA GLN A 136 23.37 38.05 -3.52
C GLN A 136 22.61 36.74 -3.36
N LEU A 137 22.31 36.41 -2.10
CA LEU A 137 21.44 35.32 -1.70
C LEU A 137 20.23 35.91 -0.97
N ILE A 138 19.03 35.69 -1.49
CA ILE A 138 17.79 36.18 -0.87
C ILE A 138 17.22 35.09 0.03
N HIS A 139 17.01 35.41 1.31
CA HIS A 139 16.50 34.46 2.31
C HIS A 139 17.19 33.08 2.27
N PRO A 140 18.54 32.99 2.26
CA PRO A 140 19.21 31.71 2.26
C PRO A 140 19.03 31.01 3.61
N ASP A 141 19.06 29.69 3.56
CA ASP A 141 19.31 28.89 4.75
C ASP A 141 20.75 29.14 5.21
N TYR A 142 20.95 29.23 6.52
CA TYR A 142 22.27 29.50 7.09
C TYR A 142 22.56 28.62 8.32
N GLU A 143 23.83 28.35 8.53
CA GLU A 143 24.33 27.66 9.73
C GLU A 143 25.60 28.36 10.23
N ILE A 144 25.68 28.64 11.53
CA ILE A 144 26.83 29.32 12.14
C ILE A 144 27.89 28.26 12.51
N LEU A 145 29.12 28.46 12.05
CA LEU A 145 30.28 27.66 12.44
C LEU A 145 30.83 28.21 13.76
N ALA A 146 30.81 27.40 14.81
CA ALA A 146 31.04 27.84 16.18
C ALA A 146 32.55 27.92 16.52
N GLY A 147 33.29 28.76 15.81
CA GLY A 147 34.71 29.05 16.08
C GLY A 147 35.03 30.50 16.48
N ALA A 148 34.05 31.41 16.51
CA ALA A 148 34.33 32.84 16.64
C ALA A 148 33.30 33.64 17.46
N ILE A 149 32.78 33.09 18.57
CA ILE A 149 32.06 33.89 19.57
C ILE A 149 33.00 34.15 20.74
N LYS A 150 33.76 35.25 20.70
CA LYS A 150 34.27 35.87 21.94
C LYS A 150 33.18 36.81 22.45
N PRO A 151 32.49 36.52 23.56
CA PRO A 151 31.53 37.47 24.11
C PRO A 151 32.30 38.66 24.69
N THR A 152 32.22 39.81 24.03
CA THR A 152 32.54 41.10 24.63
C THR A 152 31.27 41.59 25.30
N TYR A 153 31.24 41.63 26.64
CA TYR A 153 30.79 42.76 27.47
C TYR A 153 30.93 42.35 28.93
N ALA A 154 31.84 43.02 29.63
CA ALA A 154 31.88 43.08 31.09
C ALA A 154 30.95 44.20 31.56
N ILE A 155 30.12 43.94 32.59
CA ILE A 155 29.61 44.97 33.50
C ILE A 155 29.69 44.45 34.95
N ASN A 156 30.65 45.03 35.67
CA ASN A 156 30.73 45.43 37.07
C ASN A 156 29.96 44.68 38.18
N SER A 157 30.77 44.03 39.02
CA SER A 157 30.80 44.03 40.50
C SER A 157 29.69 44.74 41.30
N ALA A 158 29.00 43.96 42.16
CA ALA A 158 28.83 44.22 43.59
C ALA A 158 28.24 43.00 44.36
N ASN A 159 29.07 42.39 45.21
CA ASN A 159 28.78 41.71 46.50
C ASN A 159 27.66 40.65 46.64
N LEU A 160 28.03 39.37 46.88
CA LEU A 160 27.99 38.71 48.22
C LEU A 160 28.46 37.23 48.18
N LYS A 161 29.66 37.02 48.75
CA LYS A 161 30.10 35.93 49.66
C LYS A 161 29.95 34.44 49.30
N LYS A 162 31.12 33.82 49.06
CA LYS A 162 31.68 32.57 49.63
C LYS A 162 30.74 31.35 49.83
N LYS A 163 31.07 30.24 49.15
CA LYS A 163 31.79 29.11 49.77
C LYS A 163 32.33 28.12 48.73
N SER A 164 33.57 27.74 49.00
CA SER A 164 34.45 26.74 48.40
C SER A 164 33.89 25.32 48.35
N GLN A 165 34.21 24.55 47.30
CA GLN A 165 35.04 23.32 47.40
C GLN A 165 35.30 22.64 46.04
N GLN A 166 36.59 22.30 45.86
CA GLN A 166 37.16 21.15 45.14
C GLN A 166 37.00 21.06 43.61
N GLN A 167 38.12 21.37 42.94
CA GLN A 167 38.44 21.02 41.56
C GLN A 167 38.65 19.51 41.43
N GLU A 168 37.85 18.87 40.59
CA GLU A 168 38.22 17.67 39.85
C GLU A 168 38.51 18.07 38.40
N PRO A 169 39.40 17.39 37.67
CA PRO A 169 39.84 17.83 36.35
C PRO A 169 38.69 17.68 35.35
N GLU A 170 38.27 18.78 34.72
CA GLU A 170 37.42 18.76 33.55
C GLU A 170 38.17 18.06 32.41
N GLU A 171 37.90 16.77 32.20
CA GLU A 171 38.27 16.07 30.98
C GLU A 171 37.65 16.79 29.78
N GLU A 172 38.52 17.31 28.92
CA GLU A 172 38.20 18.02 27.69
C GLU A 172 37.11 17.28 26.90
N LEU A 173 36.00 17.99 26.62
CA LEU A 173 35.00 17.54 25.67
C LEU A 173 35.69 17.35 24.32
N ALA A 174 35.93 16.10 23.91
CA ALA A 174 36.32 15.77 22.55
C ALA A 174 35.29 16.38 21.59
N GLU A 175 35.70 17.43 20.88
CA GLU A 175 34.89 18.17 19.93
C GLU A 175 34.40 17.21 18.83
N LEU A 176 33.08 17.05 18.71
CA LEU A 176 32.46 16.37 17.57
C LEU A 176 32.92 17.08 16.29
N PRO A 177 33.34 16.36 15.23
CA PRO A 177 33.82 17.00 14.01
C PRO A 177 32.76 17.98 13.47
N GLU A 178 33.10 19.27 13.41
CA GLU A 178 32.19 20.36 12.98
C GLU A 178 31.61 20.13 11.56
N MET A 179 32.22 19.24 10.78
CA MET A 179 31.81 18.84 9.43
C MET A 179 30.61 17.87 9.36
N ILE A 180 30.07 17.37 10.48
CA ILE A 180 28.85 16.53 10.44
C ILE A 180 27.63 17.32 9.93
N HIS A 181 27.71 18.66 9.99
CA HIS A 181 26.57 19.51 9.71
C HIS A 181 26.61 20.28 8.38
N ALA A 182 27.76 20.34 7.70
CA ALA A 182 27.93 21.11 6.47
C ALA A 182 28.98 20.50 5.51
N GLY A 183 28.82 20.77 4.20
CA GLY A 183 29.78 20.39 3.16
C GLY A 183 29.61 18.99 2.56
N ARG A 184 28.45 18.36 2.76
CA ARG A 184 28.05 17.05 2.22
C ARG A 184 26.56 17.02 1.93
N ILE A 185 26.07 15.92 1.38
CA ILE A 185 24.64 15.61 1.33
C ILE A 185 24.11 15.44 2.77
N ILE A 186 23.14 16.28 3.18
CA ILE A 186 22.62 16.32 4.54
C ILE A 186 21.29 15.55 4.64
N PRO A 187 21.16 14.57 5.55
CA PRO A 187 19.87 13.93 5.82
C PRO A 187 18.92 14.87 6.58
N LEU A 188 17.64 14.84 6.21
CA LEU A 188 16.56 15.47 6.95
C LEU A 188 15.64 14.43 7.55
N TYR A 189 15.46 14.49 8.86
CA TYR A 189 14.65 13.55 9.63
C TYR A 189 13.25 14.10 9.90
N SER A 190 12.31 13.18 10.11
CA SER A 190 10.98 13.52 10.61
C SER A 190 11.05 13.96 12.07
N SER A 191 10.68 15.20 12.38
CA SER A 191 10.61 15.66 13.77
C SER A 191 9.27 16.35 14.04
N GLY A 192 8.41 15.71 14.83
CA GLY A 192 7.20 16.33 15.39
C GLY A 192 7.51 17.38 16.47
N GLU A 193 6.49 18.08 16.95
CA GLU A 193 6.64 19.17 17.93
C GLU A 193 7.25 18.68 19.25
N VAL A 194 6.81 17.50 19.73
CA VAL A 194 7.34 16.85 20.93
C VAL A 194 8.84 16.59 20.81
N LEU A 195 9.30 16.05 19.67
CA LEU A 195 10.73 15.79 19.42
C LEU A 195 11.54 17.08 19.35
N LYS A 196 11.03 18.10 18.64
CA LYS A 196 11.68 19.42 18.55
C LYS A 196 11.83 20.08 19.92
N SER A 197 10.82 19.98 20.78
CA SER A 197 10.88 20.52 22.15
C SER A 197 12.01 19.93 22.99
N GLN A 198 12.44 18.71 22.67
CA GLN A 198 13.53 17.99 23.33
C GLN A 198 14.87 18.14 22.59
N GLY A 199 14.96 19.04 21.59
CA GLY A 199 16.15 19.22 20.76
C GLY A 199 16.44 18.06 19.80
N LEU A 200 15.44 17.26 19.47
CA LEU A 200 15.49 16.17 18.47
C LEU A 200 14.96 16.66 17.12
N ASP A 201 15.55 17.75 16.61
CA ASP A 201 15.42 18.17 15.22
C ASP A 201 16.38 17.36 14.32
N SER A 202 16.44 17.66 13.01
CA SER A 202 17.37 16.96 12.11
C SER A 202 18.85 17.12 12.52
N ARG A 203 19.21 18.16 13.30
CA ARG A 203 20.56 18.33 13.85
C ARG A 203 20.77 17.44 15.07
N GLY A 204 19.80 17.41 15.98
CA GLY A 204 19.79 16.52 17.14
C GLY A 204 19.88 15.06 16.75
N PHE A 205 19.08 14.62 15.76
CA PHE A 205 19.16 13.26 15.22
C PHE A 205 20.53 12.93 14.66
N ARG A 206 21.13 13.81 13.84
CA ARG A 206 22.50 13.60 13.33
C ARG A 206 23.52 13.43 14.45
N LYS A 207 23.47 14.24 15.53
CA LYS A 207 24.41 14.10 16.65
C LYS A 207 24.30 12.74 17.33
N ILE A 208 23.07 12.33 17.64
CA ILE A 208 22.82 11.08 18.37
C ILE A 208 23.15 9.88 17.47
N LEU A 209 22.78 9.91 16.19
CA LEU A 209 23.12 8.87 15.21
C LEU A 209 24.62 8.73 14.99
N TYR A 210 25.36 9.86 14.92
CA TYR A 210 26.81 9.83 14.82
C TYR A 210 27.43 9.15 16.05
N SER A 211 27.00 9.54 17.26
CA SER A 211 27.45 8.89 18.49
C SER A 211 27.07 7.41 18.56
N ALA A 212 25.91 7.02 18.02
CA ALA A 212 25.50 5.62 17.91
C ALA A 212 26.43 4.82 16.99
N LEU A 213 26.71 5.34 15.78
CA LEU A 213 27.57 4.69 14.79
C LEU A 213 29.03 4.59 15.25
N GLU A 214 29.57 5.61 15.92
CA GLU A 214 30.93 5.55 16.47
C GLU A 214 31.04 4.51 17.60
N ARG A 215 29.98 4.38 18.42
CA ARG A 215 29.94 3.35 19.46
C ARG A 215 29.87 1.94 18.87
N LEU A 216 29.05 1.75 17.83
CA LEU A 216 28.78 0.46 17.20
C LEU A 216 29.82 0.07 16.14
N LYS A 217 30.93 0.80 16.05
CA LYS A 217 31.96 0.58 15.03
C LYS A 217 32.57 -0.82 15.17
N GLY A 218 32.48 -1.62 14.12
CA GLY A 218 32.87 -3.04 14.13
C GLY A 218 31.93 -3.97 14.92
N GLY A 219 30.85 -3.44 15.49
CA GLY A 219 29.81 -4.17 16.23
C GLY A 219 28.57 -4.50 15.40
N ILE A 220 28.48 -4.01 14.15
CA ILE A 220 27.36 -4.30 13.25
C ILE A 220 27.69 -5.54 12.41
N SER A 221 27.19 -6.70 12.84
CA SER A 221 27.37 -7.97 12.14
C SER A 221 26.59 -8.01 10.82
N GLU A 222 27.17 -8.69 9.84
CA GLU A 222 26.47 -9.05 8.61
C GLU A 222 25.42 -10.13 8.91
N ILE A 223 24.19 -9.90 8.45
CA ILE A 223 23.06 -10.80 8.69
C ILE A 223 22.66 -11.55 7.42
N LEU A 224 22.95 -11.01 6.23
CA LEU A 224 22.70 -11.68 4.97
C LEU A 224 23.74 -12.80 4.74
N PRO A 225 23.35 -13.91 4.11
CA PRO A 225 24.30 -14.93 3.66
C PRO A 225 25.41 -14.32 2.78
N ASN A 226 26.67 -14.69 3.05
CA ASN A 226 27.85 -14.20 2.31
C ASN A 226 27.76 -14.45 0.79
N GLU A 227 27.06 -15.51 0.38
CA GLU A 227 26.82 -15.85 -1.02
C GLU A 227 25.97 -14.78 -1.71
N ILE A 228 24.94 -14.26 -1.05
CA ILE A 228 24.09 -13.18 -1.56
C ILE A 228 24.89 -11.89 -1.66
N VAL A 229 25.66 -11.57 -0.62
CA VAL A 229 26.49 -10.35 -0.59
C VAL A 229 27.45 -10.31 -1.77
N LYS A 230 28.11 -11.44 -2.07
CA LYS A 230 29.02 -11.57 -3.23
C LYS A 230 28.27 -11.59 -4.56
N ARG A 231 27.19 -12.36 -4.68
CA ARG A 231 26.40 -12.50 -5.93
C ARG A 231 25.81 -11.17 -6.37
N ARG A 232 25.33 -10.36 -5.41
CA ARG A 232 24.62 -9.10 -5.66
C ARG A 232 25.51 -7.86 -5.51
N ASN A 233 26.81 -8.05 -5.25
CA ASN A 233 27.81 -6.99 -5.03
C ASN A 233 27.32 -5.93 -4.02
N LEU A 234 26.85 -6.41 -2.88
CA LEU A 234 26.26 -5.59 -1.82
C LEU A 234 27.35 -4.98 -0.93
N ILE A 235 27.23 -3.69 -0.61
CA ILE A 235 28.11 -3.07 0.37
C ILE A 235 27.92 -3.68 1.77
N PRO A 236 28.95 -3.68 2.63
CA PRO A 236 28.85 -4.13 4.02
C PRO A 236 27.73 -3.43 4.78
N ARG A 237 27.06 -4.18 5.66
CA ARG A 237 25.93 -3.66 6.44
C ARG A 237 26.27 -2.41 7.27
N GLU A 238 27.41 -2.41 7.96
CA GLU A 238 27.88 -1.25 8.74
C GLU A 238 28.04 0.00 7.87
N GLU A 239 28.65 -0.17 6.69
CA GLU A 239 28.86 0.91 5.73
C GLU A 239 27.52 1.44 5.20
N SER A 240 26.53 0.57 4.95
CA SER A 240 25.19 1.00 4.52
C SER A 240 24.48 1.89 5.54
N TYR A 241 24.60 1.60 6.85
CA TYR A 241 24.06 2.48 7.90
C TYR A 241 24.81 3.81 7.98
N ARG A 242 26.13 3.80 7.79
CA ARG A 242 26.91 5.04 7.77
C ARG A 242 26.52 5.90 6.57
N GLU A 243 26.45 5.34 5.37
CA GLU A 243 26.17 6.06 4.13
C GLU A 243 24.70 6.53 4.02
N ILE A 244 23.73 5.79 4.59
CA ILE A 244 22.33 6.29 4.58
C ILE A 244 22.13 7.49 5.51
N HIS A 245 22.86 7.57 6.61
CA HIS A 245 22.76 8.67 7.58
C HIS A 245 23.78 9.78 7.33
N PHE A 246 24.93 9.47 6.76
CA PHE A 246 26.03 10.41 6.51
C PHE A 246 26.64 10.11 5.13
N PRO A 247 25.87 10.31 4.04
CA PRO A 247 26.33 10.00 2.70
C PRO A 247 27.57 10.79 2.31
N THR A 248 28.54 10.09 1.73
CA THR A 248 29.75 10.68 1.18
C THR A 248 29.47 11.32 -0.18
N ASP A 249 28.68 10.64 -1.01
CA ASP A 249 28.29 11.04 -2.36
C ASP A 249 26.97 10.36 -2.77
N GLU A 250 26.40 10.78 -3.91
CA GLU A 250 25.11 10.25 -4.38
C GLU A 250 25.17 8.76 -4.75
N ILE A 251 26.31 8.28 -5.27
CA ILE A 251 26.49 6.87 -5.67
C ILE A 251 26.52 5.98 -4.43
N SER A 252 27.30 6.37 -3.41
CA SER A 252 27.37 5.66 -2.13
C SER A 252 26.03 5.67 -1.39
N LEU A 253 25.31 6.79 -1.44
CA LEU A 253 23.95 6.90 -0.89
C LEU A 253 22.99 5.93 -1.58
N ASP A 254 23.01 5.85 -2.90
CA ASP A 254 22.12 4.97 -3.64
C ASP A 254 22.49 3.49 -3.47
N ALA A 255 23.78 3.17 -3.34
CA ALA A 255 24.24 1.83 -2.95
C ALA A 255 23.74 1.44 -1.55
N ALA A 256 23.77 2.37 -0.59
CA ALA A 256 23.24 2.16 0.76
C ALA A 256 21.72 1.97 0.79
N LYS A 257 20.97 2.81 0.06
CA LYS A 257 19.52 2.62 -0.12
C LYS A 257 19.23 1.26 -0.74
N TYR A 258 19.92 0.91 -1.81
CA TYR A 258 19.75 -0.38 -2.49
C TYR A 258 20.00 -1.55 -1.54
N ARG A 259 21.11 -1.52 -0.79
CA ARG A 259 21.47 -2.55 0.19
C ARG A 259 20.42 -2.74 1.30
N LEU A 260 19.93 -1.63 1.87
CA LEU A 260 18.97 -1.67 2.98
C LEU A 260 17.57 -2.08 2.50
N LYS A 261 17.16 -1.63 1.31
CA LYS A 261 15.94 -2.13 0.65
C LYS A 261 16.04 -3.63 0.36
N TYR A 262 17.18 -4.07 -0.15
CA TYR A 262 17.44 -5.49 -0.43
C TYR A 262 17.33 -6.33 0.84
N GLU A 263 17.96 -5.88 1.93
CA GLU A 263 17.89 -6.52 3.25
C GLU A 263 16.43 -6.70 3.69
N GLU A 264 15.67 -5.62 3.67
CA GLU A 264 14.29 -5.60 4.14
C GLU A 264 13.39 -6.52 3.31
N LEU A 265 13.49 -6.44 1.98
CA LEU A 265 12.72 -7.29 1.06
C LEU A 265 13.15 -8.76 1.12
N PHE A 266 14.44 -9.06 1.30
CA PHE A 266 14.94 -10.43 1.45
C PHE A 266 14.33 -11.12 2.67
N TYR A 267 14.38 -10.48 3.85
CA TYR A 267 13.82 -11.10 5.05
C TYR A 267 12.30 -11.21 4.99
N PHE A 268 11.63 -10.25 4.36
CA PHE A 268 10.21 -10.35 4.11
C PHE A 268 9.87 -11.55 3.22
N ASN A 269 10.58 -11.74 2.11
CA ASN A 269 10.40 -12.89 1.23
C ASN A 269 10.80 -14.22 1.91
N LEU A 270 11.85 -14.22 2.75
CA LEU A 270 12.24 -15.38 3.54
C LEU A 270 11.15 -15.78 4.54
N LEU A 271 10.50 -14.82 5.19
CA LEU A 271 9.37 -15.05 6.07
C LEU A 271 8.20 -15.71 5.31
N ILE A 272 7.89 -15.22 4.10
CA ILE A 272 6.87 -15.82 3.24
C ILE A 272 7.22 -17.27 2.88
N GLU A 273 8.45 -17.51 2.41
CA GLU A 273 8.90 -18.86 2.02
C GLU A 273 8.93 -19.82 3.23
N HIS A 274 9.31 -19.33 4.42
CA HIS A 274 9.23 -20.11 5.65
C HIS A 274 7.79 -20.47 6.00
N LYS A 275 6.86 -19.51 5.96
CA LYS A 275 5.42 -19.78 6.18
C LYS A 275 4.86 -20.77 5.17
N LYS A 276 5.26 -20.68 3.89
CA LYS A 276 4.89 -21.65 2.87
C LYS A 276 5.37 -23.06 3.25
N LYS A 277 6.63 -23.19 3.66
CA LYS A 277 7.20 -24.47 4.15
C LYS A 277 6.49 -25.01 5.40
N GLU A 278 6.12 -24.16 6.36
CA GLU A 278 5.35 -24.60 7.53
C GLU A 278 3.96 -25.12 7.13
N ARG A 279 3.27 -24.43 6.21
CA ARG A 279 2.00 -24.92 5.66
C ARG A 279 2.16 -26.25 4.94
N GLU A 280 3.25 -26.43 4.20
CA GLU A 280 3.59 -27.66 3.50
C GLU A 280 3.84 -28.85 4.45
N LYS A 281 4.12 -28.61 5.75
CA LYS A 281 4.16 -29.68 6.75
C LYS A 281 2.78 -30.13 7.21
N ILE A 282 1.78 -29.26 7.09
CA ILE A 282 0.42 -29.55 7.52
C ILE A 282 -0.21 -30.47 6.49
N LYS A 283 -0.50 -31.70 6.91
CA LYS A 283 -1.20 -32.66 6.08
C LYS A 283 -2.70 -32.33 6.05
N ARG A 284 -3.30 -32.51 4.89
CA ARG A 284 -4.76 -32.53 4.73
C ARG A 284 -5.23 -33.92 4.33
N VAL A 285 -6.54 -34.11 4.34
CA VAL A 285 -7.14 -35.27 3.68
C VAL A 285 -6.93 -35.12 2.17
N LEU A 286 -6.39 -36.15 1.53
CA LEU A 286 -6.11 -36.14 0.11
C LEU A 286 -7.41 -36.33 -0.68
N TRP A 287 -7.81 -35.31 -1.43
CA TRP A 287 -8.91 -35.37 -2.38
C TRP A 287 -8.36 -35.16 -3.79
N PRO A 288 -7.75 -36.19 -4.41
CA PRO A 288 -7.30 -36.05 -5.78
C PRO A 288 -8.56 -35.80 -6.63
N LEU A 289 -8.54 -34.78 -7.48
CA LEU A 289 -9.67 -34.53 -8.38
C LEU A 289 -9.57 -35.46 -9.60
N PRO A 290 -10.40 -36.52 -9.71
CA PRO A 290 -10.43 -37.36 -10.89
C PRO A 290 -11.09 -36.62 -12.06
N GLU A 291 -11.33 -37.34 -13.15
CA GLU A 291 -12.32 -36.88 -14.13
C GLU A 291 -13.72 -36.88 -13.49
N SER A 292 -14.52 -35.88 -13.84
CA SER A 292 -15.79 -35.59 -13.17
C SER A 292 -16.86 -35.50 -14.23
N GLU A 293 -17.78 -36.46 -14.21
CA GLU A 293 -18.87 -36.53 -15.19
C GLU A 293 -19.77 -35.30 -15.09
N THR A 294 -20.01 -34.78 -13.88
CA THR A 294 -20.85 -33.59 -13.68
C THR A 294 -20.16 -32.35 -14.24
N ALA A 295 -18.88 -32.13 -13.91
CA ALA A 295 -18.12 -30.99 -14.43
C ALA A 295 -17.98 -31.05 -15.97
N ASP A 296 -17.74 -32.24 -16.53
CA ASP A 296 -17.61 -32.42 -17.98
C ASP A 296 -18.97 -32.28 -18.70
N SER A 297 -20.07 -32.69 -18.07
CA SER A 297 -21.42 -32.47 -18.57
C SER A 297 -21.79 -30.98 -18.56
N VAL A 298 -21.53 -30.26 -17.46
CA VAL A 298 -21.70 -28.79 -17.41
C VAL A 298 -20.87 -28.14 -18.52
N ARG A 299 -19.59 -28.50 -18.64
CA ARG A 299 -18.69 -27.96 -19.66
C ARG A 299 -19.20 -28.17 -21.09
N LYS A 300 -19.78 -29.33 -21.39
CA LYS A 300 -20.37 -29.64 -22.72
C LYS A 300 -21.64 -28.85 -23.00
N ASN A 301 -22.42 -28.54 -21.96
CA ASN A 301 -23.69 -27.81 -22.07
C ASN A 301 -23.53 -26.28 -22.06
N LEU A 302 -22.31 -25.76 -21.88
CA LEU A 302 -22.07 -24.33 -21.93
C LEU A 302 -22.33 -23.79 -23.35
N PRO A 303 -22.98 -22.61 -23.49
CA PRO A 303 -23.20 -21.98 -24.79
C PRO A 303 -21.92 -21.38 -25.40
N PHE A 304 -20.78 -21.50 -24.73
CA PHE A 304 -19.48 -20.95 -25.15
C PHE A 304 -18.35 -21.91 -24.79
N GLN A 305 -17.20 -21.74 -25.44
CA GLN A 305 -15.98 -22.49 -25.12
C GLN A 305 -15.14 -21.78 -24.06
N LEU A 306 -14.53 -22.58 -23.18
CA LEU A 306 -13.56 -22.10 -22.20
C LEU A 306 -12.31 -21.54 -22.89
N THR A 307 -11.74 -20.47 -22.34
CA THR A 307 -10.47 -19.91 -22.82
C THR A 307 -9.28 -20.81 -22.47
N GLU A 308 -8.15 -20.64 -23.16
CA GLU A 308 -6.91 -21.35 -22.85
C GLU A 308 -6.46 -21.09 -21.40
N ASP A 309 -6.55 -19.84 -20.95
CA ASP A 309 -6.24 -19.46 -19.57
C ASP A 309 -7.13 -20.17 -18.54
N GLN A 310 -8.44 -20.28 -18.81
CA GLN A 310 -9.38 -21.00 -17.93
C GLN A 310 -9.06 -22.50 -17.88
N ASN A 311 -8.76 -23.12 -19.02
CA ASN A 311 -8.36 -24.53 -19.08
C ASN A 311 -7.01 -24.75 -18.35
N SER A 312 -6.05 -23.85 -18.52
CA SER A 312 -4.75 -23.89 -17.83
C SER A 312 -4.93 -23.77 -16.31
N ALA A 313 -5.79 -22.85 -15.85
CA ALA A 313 -6.09 -22.69 -14.43
C ALA A 313 -6.72 -23.95 -13.83
N LEU A 314 -7.74 -24.53 -14.49
CA LEU A 314 -8.38 -25.77 -14.05
C LEU A 314 -7.39 -26.94 -13.98
N GLN A 315 -6.52 -27.08 -14.98
CA GLN A 315 -5.52 -28.14 -15.01
C GLN A 315 -4.48 -27.98 -13.89
N LYS A 316 -4.00 -26.75 -13.66
CA LYS A 316 -3.07 -26.46 -12.55
C LYS A 316 -3.71 -26.78 -11.19
N ILE A 317 -4.95 -26.36 -10.96
CA ILE A 317 -5.69 -26.69 -9.72
C ILE A 317 -5.79 -28.22 -9.57
N LYS A 318 -6.18 -28.93 -10.63
CA LYS A 318 -6.25 -30.41 -10.63
C LYS A 318 -4.91 -31.04 -10.27
N ASP A 319 -3.80 -30.58 -10.86
CA ASP A 319 -2.48 -31.13 -10.58
C ASP A 319 -1.99 -30.81 -9.16
N MET A 320 -2.35 -29.65 -8.61
CA MET A 320 -2.07 -29.31 -7.23
C MET A 320 -2.79 -30.25 -6.25
N THR A 321 -4.03 -30.67 -6.53
CA THR A 321 -4.83 -31.57 -5.66
C THR A 321 -4.25 -32.97 -5.46
N LYS A 322 -3.26 -33.35 -6.26
CA LYS A 322 -2.52 -34.62 -6.12
C LYS A 322 -1.54 -34.61 -4.95
N LYS A 323 -1.24 -33.45 -4.37
CA LYS A 323 -0.36 -33.30 -3.20
C LYS A 323 -1.14 -33.46 -1.89
N ASP A 324 -0.49 -34.01 -0.87
CA ASP A 324 -1.02 -34.23 0.49
C ASP A 324 -1.06 -32.95 1.36
N GLN A 325 -0.62 -31.83 0.78
CA GLN A 325 -0.57 -30.50 1.39
C GLN A 325 -1.83 -29.70 1.00
N PRO A 326 -2.35 -28.83 1.89
CA PRO A 326 -3.46 -27.95 1.57
C PRO A 326 -3.05 -26.92 0.54
N ILE A 327 -3.92 -26.77 -0.45
CA ILE A 327 -3.73 -25.86 -1.56
C ILE A 327 -4.32 -24.52 -1.19
N ALA A 328 -3.61 -23.44 -1.51
CA ALA A 328 -4.13 -22.10 -1.36
C ALA A 328 -3.80 -21.33 -2.64
N VAL A 329 -4.83 -21.02 -3.42
CA VAL A 329 -4.70 -20.44 -4.76
C VAL A 329 -5.43 -19.11 -4.81
N LEU A 330 -4.80 -18.11 -5.43
CA LEU A 330 -5.46 -16.87 -5.81
C LEU A 330 -5.72 -16.86 -7.31
N LEU A 331 -6.99 -16.98 -7.68
CA LEU A 331 -7.46 -16.85 -9.04
C LEU A 331 -7.74 -15.38 -9.38
N GLN A 332 -6.81 -14.79 -10.10
CA GLN A 332 -6.87 -13.41 -10.53
C GLN A 332 -7.31 -13.31 -11.98
N GLY A 333 -8.21 -12.39 -12.29
CA GLY A 333 -8.55 -12.09 -13.67
C GLY A 333 -9.46 -10.89 -13.77
N ASP A 334 -9.59 -10.34 -14.97
CA ASP A 334 -10.45 -9.18 -15.26
C ASP A 334 -11.95 -9.49 -14.92
N VAL A 335 -12.75 -8.46 -14.72
CA VAL A 335 -14.20 -8.55 -14.54
C VAL A 335 -14.83 -9.27 -15.73
N GLY A 336 -15.56 -10.36 -15.46
CA GLY A 336 -16.16 -11.20 -16.49
C GLY A 336 -15.18 -12.08 -17.27
N SER A 337 -13.98 -12.34 -16.75
CA SER A 337 -13.06 -13.36 -17.29
C SER A 337 -13.50 -14.81 -16.99
N GLY A 338 -14.64 -15.02 -16.35
CA GLY A 338 -15.18 -16.35 -16.03
C GLY A 338 -14.60 -17.01 -14.78
N LYS A 339 -14.08 -16.25 -13.81
CA LYS A 339 -13.56 -16.78 -12.53
C LYS A 339 -14.56 -17.69 -11.80
N THR A 340 -15.82 -17.26 -11.70
CA THR A 340 -16.90 -18.04 -11.07
C THR A 340 -17.12 -19.39 -11.73
N LEU A 341 -16.95 -19.48 -13.06
CA LEU A 341 -17.09 -20.73 -13.79
C LEU A 341 -15.93 -21.69 -13.49
N VAL A 342 -14.70 -21.19 -13.42
CA VAL A 342 -13.54 -21.99 -12.99
C VAL A 342 -13.77 -22.52 -11.57
N ALA A 343 -14.24 -21.67 -10.66
CA ALA A 343 -14.55 -22.05 -9.28
C ALA A 343 -15.67 -23.10 -9.20
N LEU A 344 -16.73 -22.97 -9.99
CA LEU A 344 -17.81 -23.96 -10.09
C LEU A 344 -17.31 -25.31 -10.62
N LEU A 345 -16.55 -25.31 -11.72
CA LEU A 345 -16.01 -26.55 -12.29
C LEU A 345 -15.03 -27.25 -11.34
N THR A 346 -14.28 -26.49 -10.53
CA THR A 346 -13.49 -27.05 -9.43
C THR A 346 -14.41 -27.62 -8.34
N ALA A 347 -15.44 -26.89 -7.91
CA ALA A 347 -16.38 -27.34 -6.87
C ALA A 347 -17.06 -28.67 -7.24
N LEU A 348 -17.56 -28.80 -8.47
CA LEU A 348 -18.22 -30.02 -8.94
C LEU A 348 -17.33 -31.26 -8.85
N ARG A 349 -16.02 -31.11 -9.09
CA ARG A 349 -15.06 -32.21 -8.94
C ARG A 349 -14.92 -32.69 -7.48
N TYR A 350 -15.05 -31.79 -6.49
CA TYR A 350 -15.10 -32.19 -5.07
C TYR A 350 -16.43 -32.85 -4.73
N MET A 351 -17.52 -32.32 -5.28
CA MET A 351 -18.88 -32.83 -5.02
C MET A 351 -19.05 -34.27 -5.55
N ASP A 352 -18.48 -34.59 -6.73
CA ASP A 352 -18.49 -35.96 -7.28
C ASP A 352 -17.79 -36.96 -6.34
N ASN A 353 -16.80 -36.50 -5.56
CA ASN A 353 -16.12 -37.28 -4.53
C ASN A 353 -16.87 -37.29 -3.18
N ARG A 354 -18.11 -36.78 -3.11
CA ARG A 354 -18.91 -36.60 -1.88
C ARG A 354 -18.24 -35.71 -0.84
N VAL A 355 -17.39 -34.79 -1.28
CA VAL A 355 -16.71 -33.82 -0.41
C VAL A 355 -17.46 -32.50 -0.45
N GLN A 356 -17.66 -31.89 0.72
CA GLN A 356 -18.39 -30.63 0.81
C GLN A 356 -17.52 -29.45 0.36
N VAL A 357 -18.15 -28.52 -0.34
CA VAL A 357 -17.57 -27.28 -0.82
C VAL A 357 -18.33 -26.11 -0.20
N CYS A 358 -17.60 -25.07 0.17
CA CYS A 358 -18.19 -23.82 0.62
C CYS A 358 -17.73 -22.65 -0.25
N MET A 359 -18.64 -21.81 -0.71
CA MET A 359 -18.34 -20.53 -1.35
C MET A 359 -18.84 -19.38 -0.49
N VAL A 360 -17.96 -18.42 -0.20
CA VAL A 360 -18.27 -17.24 0.60
C VAL A 360 -18.21 -15.99 -0.26
N ALA A 361 -19.27 -15.19 -0.20
CA ALA A 361 -19.39 -13.91 -0.88
C ALA A 361 -19.56 -12.76 0.13
N PRO A 362 -19.09 -11.53 -0.19
CA PRO A 362 -19.04 -10.42 0.78
C PRO A 362 -20.42 -9.89 1.18
N THR A 363 -21.44 -10.09 0.34
CA THR A 363 -22.80 -9.61 0.58
C THR A 363 -23.83 -10.68 0.25
N GLU A 364 -25.02 -10.54 0.83
CA GLU A 364 -26.15 -11.43 0.57
C GLU A 364 -26.58 -11.42 -0.90
N ILE A 365 -26.50 -10.25 -1.54
CA ILE A 365 -26.81 -10.08 -2.96
C ILE A 365 -25.88 -10.94 -3.83
N LEU A 366 -24.56 -10.84 -3.62
CA LEU A 366 -23.61 -11.67 -4.37
C LEU A 366 -23.79 -13.16 -4.07
N ALA A 367 -24.05 -13.55 -2.82
CA ALA A 367 -24.29 -14.95 -2.47
C ALA A 367 -25.51 -15.51 -3.21
N ARG A 368 -26.63 -14.76 -3.24
CA ARG A 368 -27.85 -15.12 -3.98
C ARG A 368 -27.60 -15.22 -5.48
N GLN A 369 -26.83 -14.30 -6.04
CA GLN A 369 -26.48 -14.29 -7.45
C GLN A 369 -25.60 -15.48 -7.83
N HIS A 370 -24.58 -15.79 -7.04
CA HIS A 370 -23.75 -16.99 -7.25
C HIS A 370 -24.61 -18.24 -7.17
N TYR A 371 -25.50 -18.34 -6.19
CA TYR A 371 -26.44 -19.45 -6.07
C TYR A 371 -27.31 -19.62 -7.33
N GLN A 372 -27.93 -18.54 -7.82
CA GLN A 372 -28.73 -18.58 -9.05
C GLN A 372 -27.89 -18.93 -10.28
N THR A 373 -26.69 -18.36 -10.39
CA THR A 373 -25.76 -18.61 -11.51
C THR A 373 -25.36 -20.09 -11.54
N VAL A 374 -24.99 -20.65 -10.39
CA VAL A 374 -24.64 -22.08 -10.25
C VAL A 374 -25.82 -22.96 -10.65
N LEU A 375 -27.03 -22.67 -10.16
CA LEU A 375 -28.23 -23.42 -10.55
C LEU A 375 -28.51 -23.32 -12.06
N SER A 376 -28.32 -22.15 -12.67
CA SER A 376 -28.53 -21.96 -14.11
C SER A 376 -27.56 -22.80 -14.97
N PHE A 377 -26.30 -22.94 -14.54
CA PHE A 377 -25.32 -23.78 -15.23
C PHE A 377 -25.58 -25.27 -15.07
N LEU A 378 -26.20 -25.67 -13.95
CA LEU A 378 -26.55 -27.07 -13.69
C LEU A 378 -27.82 -27.50 -14.43
N GLY A 379 -28.71 -26.56 -14.75
CA GLY A 379 -29.93 -26.85 -15.51
C GLY A 379 -30.77 -27.96 -14.86
N ASN A 380 -31.07 -29.01 -15.62
CA ASN A 380 -31.90 -30.14 -15.18
C ASN A 380 -31.10 -31.30 -14.54
N MET A 381 -29.89 -31.05 -14.05
CA MET A 381 -29.12 -32.08 -13.34
C MET A 381 -29.82 -32.55 -12.06
N PRO A 382 -29.59 -33.81 -11.62
CA PRO A 382 -30.13 -34.31 -10.37
C PRO A 382 -29.71 -33.42 -9.19
N PHE A 383 -30.52 -33.41 -8.12
CA PHE A 383 -30.24 -32.57 -6.96
C PHE A 383 -28.89 -32.92 -6.33
N LEU A 384 -27.92 -32.01 -6.48
CA LEU A 384 -26.56 -32.14 -5.98
C LEU A 384 -26.38 -31.66 -4.53
N GLY A 385 -27.46 -31.29 -3.83
CA GLY A 385 -27.37 -30.77 -2.46
C GLY A 385 -26.72 -29.40 -2.38
N ILE A 386 -27.29 -28.40 -3.06
CA ILE A 386 -26.79 -27.01 -3.06
C ILE A 386 -27.70 -26.13 -2.21
N GLU A 387 -27.14 -25.49 -1.19
CA GLU A 387 -27.90 -24.63 -0.27
C GLU A 387 -27.29 -23.24 -0.14
N LEU A 388 -28.17 -22.24 -0.04
CA LEU A 388 -27.83 -20.86 0.26
C LEU A 388 -27.92 -20.61 1.77
N LEU A 389 -26.87 -20.07 2.39
CA LEU A 389 -26.83 -19.70 3.81
C LEU A 389 -26.54 -18.20 3.99
N VAL A 390 -27.57 -17.45 4.36
CA VAL A 390 -27.54 -15.99 4.53
C VAL A 390 -28.07 -15.58 5.91
N GLY A 391 -27.85 -14.32 6.30
CA GLY A 391 -28.08 -13.86 7.68
C GLY A 391 -29.55 -13.77 8.07
N LYS A 392 -30.42 -13.31 7.17
CA LYS A 392 -31.86 -13.15 7.42
C LYS A 392 -32.65 -14.37 6.94
N GLU A 393 -32.67 -15.45 7.72
CA GLU A 393 -33.53 -16.62 7.44
C GLU A 393 -34.41 -17.03 8.63
N PRO A 394 -35.66 -17.50 8.40
CA PRO A 394 -36.49 -18.05 9.47
C PRO A 394 -35.79 -19.19 10.22
N LYS A 395 -35.86 -19.18 11.56
CA LYS A 395 -35.15 -20.14 12.44
C LYS A 395 -35.37 -21.60 12.04
N LYS A 396 -36.59 -21.98 11.67
CA LYS A 396 -36.93 -23.34 11.25
C LYS A 396 -36.17 -23.77 9.99
N ASN A 397 -36.16 -22.92 8.96
CA ASN A 397 -35.48 -23.20 7.69
C ASN A 397 -33.96 -23.25 7.90
N ARG A 398 -33.42 -22.32 8.68
CA ARG A 398 -31.99 -22.33 9.04
C ARG A 398 -31.60 -23.62 9.75
N TYR A 399 -32.39 -24.07 10.73
CA TYR A 399 -32.12 -25.31 11.45
C TYR A 399 -32.10 -26.53 10.52
N GLU A 400 -33.07 -26.64 9.60
CA GLU A 400 -33.13 -27.75 8.64
C GLU A 400 -31.90 -27.77 7.70
N LYS A 401 -31.45 -26.60 7.21
CA LYS A 401 -30.24 -26.49 6.40
C LYS A 401 -28.99 -26.90 7.17
N LEU A 402 -28.80 -26.35 8.38
CA LEU A 402 -27.66 -26.69 9.23
C LEU A 402 -27.60 -28.18 9.54
N TYR A 403 -28.76 -28.82 9.75
CA TYR A 403 -28.83 -30.26 9.94
C TYR A 403 -28.36 -31.04 8.69
N ARG A 404 -28.80 -30.66 7.49
CA ARG A 404 -28.36 -31.29 6.22
C ARG A 404 -26.88 -31.08 5.95
N ILE A 405 -26.36 -29.88 6.21
CA ILE A 405 -24.93 -29.56 6.09
C ILE A 405 -24.12 -30.44 7.04
N LYS A 406 -24.53 -30.54 8.31
CA LYS A 406 -23.85 -31.36 9.31
C LYS A 406 -23.88 -32.85 8.99
N LYS A 407 -24.98 -33.33 8.39
CA LYS A 407 -25.15 -34.73 7.97
C LYS A 407 -24.40 -35.09 6.68
N GLY A 408 -24.03 -34.09 5.88
CA GLY A 408 -23.38 -34.29 4.57
C GLY A 408 -24.37 -34.47 3.40
N ASP A 409 -25.67 -34.21 3.61
CA ASP A 409 -26.68 -34.25 2.54
C ASP A 409 -26.51 -33.04 1.59
N THR A 410 -25.95 -31.92 2.10
CA THR A 410 -25.61 -30.72 1.32
C THR A 410 -24.13 -30.77 0.93
N LEU A 411 -23.82 -30.86 -0.36
CA LEU A 411 -22.44 -30.91 -0.87
C LEU A 411 -21.88 -29.54 -1.24
N PHE A 412 -22.73 -28.54 -1.54
CA PHE A 412 -22.27 -27.20 -1.88
C PHE A 412 -23.04 -26.13 -1.11
N VAL A 413 -22.35 -25.42 -0.22
CA VAL A 413 -22.90 -24.29 0.53
C VAL A 413 -22.43 -23.00 -0.10
N ILE A 414 -23.35 -22.11 -0.44
CA ILE A 414 -23.05 -20.75 -0.89
C ILE A 414 -23.57 -19.80 0.19
N GLY A 415 -22.74 -18.88 0.69
CA GLY A 415 -23.17 -18.03 1.79
C GLY A 415 -22.36 -16.76 1.99
N THR A 416 -22.71 -16.04 3.05
CA THR A 416 -22.06 -14.79 3.48
C THR A 416 -21.26 -15.01 4.76
N HIS A 417 -21.01 -13.95 5.54
CA HIS A 417 -20.42 -14.08 6.87
C HIS A 417 -21.16 -15.04 7.81
N SER A 418 -22.42 -15.38 7.52
CA SER A 418 -23.17 -16.39 8.26
C SER A 418 -22.52 -17.78 8.28
N VAL A 419 -21.67 -18.12 7.31
CA VAL A 419 -20.96 -19.41 7.28
C VAL A 419 -19.94 -19.52 8.42
N PHE A 420 -19.37 -18.40 8.87
CA PHE A 420 -18.37 -18.38 9.94
C PHE A 420 -18.96 -18.58 11.34
N GLN A 421 -20.28 -18.51 11.49
CA GLN A 421 -20.94 -18.64 12.80
C GLN A 421 -20.71 -20.02 13.41
N GLU A 422 -20.58 -20.09 14.74
CA GLU A 422 -20.19 -21.32 15.44
C GLU A 422 -21.16 -22.50 15.24
N ASP A 423 -22.44 -22.22 14.95
CA ASP A 423 -23.49 -23.20 14.72
C ASP A 423 -23.37 -23.97 13.38
N VAL A 424 -22.50 -23.51 12.47
CA VAL A 424 -22.30 -24.14 11.15
C VAL A 424 -21.19 -25.19 11.24
N HIS A 425 -21.58 -26.47 11.18
CA HIS A 425 -20.67 -27.61 11.17
C HIS A 425 -20.79 -28.39 9.87
N PHE A 426 -19.66 -28.64 9.22
CA PHE A 426 -19.56 -29.49 8.03
C PHE A 426 -19.22 -30.93 8.44
N SER A 427 -19.70 -31.89 7.67
CA SER A 427 -19.27 -33.30 7.80
C SER A 427 -17.85 -33.48 7.27
N GLU A 428 -17.58 -33.03 6.03
CA GLU A 428 -16.28 -33.19 5.36
C GLU A 428 -16.05 -32.02 4.40
N LEU A 429 -15.66 -30.85 4.93
CA LEU A 429 -15.31 -29.68 4.14
C LEU A 429 -13.92 -29.85 3.53
N GLY A 430 -13.85 -29.87 2.19
CA GLY A 430 -12.59 -30.05 1.47
C GLY A 430 -12.17 -28.90 0.55
N LEU A 431 -13.09 -28.00 0.19
CA LEU A 431 -12.78 -26.80 -0.60
C LEU A 431 -13.54 -25.58 -0.07
N VAL A 432 -12.81 -24.48 0.07
CA VAL A 432 -13.32 -23.17 0.44
C VAL A 432 -13.03 -22.19 -0.70
N ILE A 433 -14.07 -21.60 -1.27
CA ILE A 433 -14.00 -20.59 -2.32
C ILE A 433 -14.31 -19.23 -1.69
N VAL A 434 -13.43 -18.25 -1.84
CA VAL A 434 -13.62 -16.89 -1.31
C VAL A 434 -13.69 -15.91 -2.47
N ASP A 435 -14.82 -15.25 -2.66
CA ASP A 435 -14.96 -14.19 -3.66
C ASP A 435 -14.66 -12.81 -3.04
N GLU A 436 -14.06 -11.90 -3.82
CA GLU A 436 -13.59 -10.59 -3.37
C GLU A 436 -12.78 -10.65 -2.06
N GLN A 437 -11.69 -11.44 -2.07
CA GLN A 437 -10.87 -11.73 -0.88
C GLN A 437 -10.53 -10.51 -0.02
N HIS A 438 -10.32 -9.34 -0.63
CA HIS A 438 -9.92 -8.12 0.07
C HIS A 438 -10.96 -7.62 1.10
N LYS A 439 -12.21 -8.10 1.06
CA LYS A 439 -13.25 -7.77 2.06
C LYS A 439 -13.25 -8.69 3.29
N PHE A 440 -12.48 -9.78 3.27
CA PHE A 440 -12.46 -10.79 4.34
C PHE A 440 -11.18 -10.72 5.18
N GLY A 441 -11.36 -10.71 6.51
CA GLY A 441 -10.24 -10.68 7.47
C GLY A 441 -9.43 -11.99 7.50
N VAL A 442 -8.27 -11.97 8.17
CA VAL A 442 -7.45 -13.18 8.37
C VAL A 442 -8.15 -14.18 9.32
N ASP A 443 -8.71 -13.71 10.43
CA ASP A 443 -9.38 -14.56 11.44
C ASP A 443 -10.55 -15.37 10.86
N GLN A 444 -11.24 -14.80 9.88
CA GLN A 444 -12.34 -15.46 9.18
C GLN A 444 -11.84 -16.67 8.37
N ARG A 445 -10.65 -16.59 7.76
CA ARG A 445 -10.06 -17.70 7.00
C ARG A 445 -9.60 -18.83 7.91
N GLU A 446 -9.00 -18.51 9.05
CA GLU A 446 -8.65 -19.50 10.08
C GLU A 446 -9.88 -20.26 10.58
N THR A 447 -11.00 -19.54 10.77
CA THR A 447 -12.28 -20.13 11.19
C THR A 447 -12.82 -21.16 10.18
N LEU A 448 -12.67 -20.93 8.87
CA LEU A 448 -13.07 -21.94 7.87
C LEU A 448 -12.12 -23.12 7.82
N ARG A 449 -10.83 -22.88 8.06
CA ARG A 449 -9.85 -23.95 8.12
C ARG A 449 -10.12 -24.89 9.29
N SER A 450 -10.46 -24.35 10.47
CA SER A 450 -10.79 -25.14 11.65
C SER A 450 -12.12 -25.88 11.56
N LYS A 451 -13.06 -25.38 10.74
CA LYS A 451 -14.32 -26.07 10.42
C LYS A 451 -14.15 -27.30 9.52
N GLY A 452 -12.99 -27.48 8.90
CA GLY A 452 -12.64 -28.66 8.11
C GLY A 452 -11.32 -29.31 8.58
N LYS A 453 -10.89 -30.38 7.91
CA LYS A 453 -9.58 -31.01 8.17
C LYS A 453 -8.51 -30.42 7.24
N ASN A 454 -8.27 -29.11 7.36
CA ASN A 454 -7.42 -28.34 6.44
C ASN A 454 -7.92 -28.37 4.97
N PRO A 455 -9.09 -27.77 4.68
CA PRO A 455 -9.61 -27.71 3.32
C PRO A 455 -8.69 -26.92 2.39
N ASP A 456 -8.79 -27.20 1.09
CA ASP A 456 -8.18 -26.39 0.05
C ASP A 456 -8.87 -25.03 -0.06
N ILE A 457 -8.13 -24.00 -0.44
CA ILE A 457 -8.59 -22.61 -0.55
C ILE A 457 -8.42 -22.13 -1.98
N LEU A 458 -9.52 -21.66 -2.57
CA LEU A 458 -9.55 -20.96 -3.85
C LEU A 458 -10.11 -19.56 -3.65
N ALA A 459 -9.24 -18.56 -3.59
CA ALA A 459 -9.66 -17.19 -3.52
C ALA A 459 -9.76 -16.56 -4.91
N MET A 460 -10.69 -15.63 -5.09
CA MET A 460 -10.90 -14.89 -6.33
C MET A 460 -10.82 -13.39 -6.08
N THR A 461 -10.25 -12.68 -7.05
CA THR A 461 -10.26 -11.21 -7.06
C THR A 461 -10.54 -10.68 -8.46
N ALA A 462 -11.42 -9.68 -8.53
CA ALA A 462 -11.74 -8.99 -9.77
C ALA A 462 -10.75 -7.86 -10.10
N THR A 463 -10.06 -7.30 -9.10
CA THR A 463 -9.04 -6.26 -9.31
C THR A 463 -7.71 -6.92 -9.69
N PRO A 464 -7.20 -6.68 -10.91
CA PRO A 464 -5.89 -7.15 -11.28
C PRO A 464 -4.87 -6.37 -10.44
N ILE A 465 -4.30 -6.99 -9.44
CA ILE A 465 -3.19 -6.44 -8.66
C ILE A 465 -1.90 -6.85 -9.39
N PRO A 466 -0.94 -5.93 -9.61
CA PRO A 466 0.34 -6.29 -10.21
C PRO A 466 0.96 -7.50 -9.53
N ARG A 467 1.49 -8.43 -10.32
CA ARG A 467 1.94 -9.74 -9.83
C ARG A 467 2.92 -9.63 -8.67
N THR A 468 3.86 -8.68 -8.73
CA THR A 468 4.83 -8.41 -7.67
C THR A 468 4.15 -8.02 -6.36
N LEU A 469 3.20 -7.07 -6.41
CA LEU A 469 2.43 -6.67 -5.25
C LEU A 469 1.58 -7.84 -4.74
N CYS A 470 0.92 -8.59 -5.61
CA CYS A 470 0.11 -9.74 -5.25
C CYS A 470 0.91 -10.84 -4.52
N LEU A 471 2.12 -11.11 -4.99
CA LEU A 471 3.04 -12.09 -4.41
C LEU A 471 3.65 -11.61 -3.08
N THR A 472 3.65 -10.31 -2.82
CA THR A 472 4.03 -9.75 -1.52
C THR A 472 2.84 -9.76 -0.56
N LEU A 473 1.67 -9.27 -1.01
CA LEU A 473 0.45 -9.13 -0.21
C LEU A 473 -0.17 -10.47 0.18
N TYR A 474 -0.10 -11.44 -0.74
CA TYR A 474 -0.71 -12.76 -0.61
C TYR A 474 0.32 -13.85 -0.93
N GLY A 475 1.58 -13.65 -0.54
CA GLY A 475 2.71 -14.51 -0.92
C GLY A 475 2.63 -15.96 -0.46
N ASP A 476 1.68 -16.26 0.42
CA ASP A 476 1.26 -17.61 0.76
C ASP A 476 0.41 -18.28 -0.34
N LEU A 477 -0.31 -17.52 -1.15
CA LEU A 477 -1.19 -18.06 -2.20
C LEU A 477 -0.43 -18.26 -3.51
N ASP A 478 -0.66 -19.40 -4.16
CA ASP A 478 -0.17 -19.63 -5.52
C ASP A 478 -1.07 -18.87 -6.51
N LEU A 479 -0.46 -17.93 -7.25
CA LEU A 479 -1.19 -17.05 -8.17
C LEU A 479 -1.50 -17.75 -9.51
N LEU A 480 -2.79 -17.78 -9.87
CA LEU A 480 -3.26 -18.18 -11.19
C LEU A 480 -3.93 -16.98 -11.88
N THR A 481 -3.46 -16.63 -13.07
CA THR A 481 -3.95 -15.46 -13.81
C THR A 481 -4.77 -15.87 -15.03
N ILE A 482 -5.96 -15.27 -15.19
CA ILE A 482 -6.81 -15.37 -16.38
C ILE A 482 -6.84 -14.00 -17.07
N ARG A 483 -6.13 -13.87 -18.19
CA ARG A 483 -6.04 -12.62 -18.97
C ARG A 483 -7.08 -12.58 -20.09
N SER A 484 -7.33 -13.73 -20.70
CA SER A 484 -8.19 -13.89 -21.86
C SER A 484 -9.67 -13.74 -21.48
N LYS A 485 -10.38 -12.82 -22.15
CA LYS A 485 -11.85 -12.70 -22.06
C LYS A 485 -12.51 -13.78 -22.93
N PRO A 486 -13.73 -14.25 -22.59
CA PRO A 486 -14.48 -15.20 -23.41
C PRO A 486 -14.70 -14.68 -24.84
N LYS A 487 -14.67 -15.59 -25.84
CA LYS A 487 -14.95 -15.25 -27.24
C LYS A 487 -16.38 -14.76 -27.39
N GLY A 488 -16.59 -13.64 -28.10
CA GLY A 488 -17.90 -13.02 -28.33
C GLY A 488 -18.17 -11.72 -27.57
N ARG A 489 -17.36 -11.41 -26.53
CA ARG A 489 -17.54 -10.16 -25.77
C ARG A 489 -17.01 -8.96 -26.54
N MET A 490 -17.91 -8.05 -26.92
CA MET A 490 -17.53 -6.79 -27.58
C MET A 490 -16.78 -5.87 -26.59
N PRO A 491 -15.73 -5.16 -27.03
CA PRO A 491 -15.05 -4.19 -26.20
C PRO A 491 -15.98 -3.02 -25.88
N ILE A 492 -15.95 -2.56 -24.64
CA ILE A 492 -16.77 -1.44 -24.17
C ILE A 492 -16.13 -0.15 -24.67
N GLN A 493 -16.86 0.64 -25.46
CA GLN A 493 -16.39 1.93 -25.92
C GLN A 493 -16.40 2.92 -24.75
N THR A 494 -15.21 3.28 -24.27
CA THR A 494 -15.05 4.22 -23.17
C THR A 494 -14.79 5.61 -23.73
N LYS A 495 -15.57 6.61 -23.32
CA LYS A 495 -15.42 8.01 -23.75
C LYS A 495 -15.41 8.93 -22.54
N TRP A 496 -14.56 9.94 -22.58
CA TRP A 496 -14.50 10.99 -21.57
C TRP A 496 -15.06 12.28 -22.14
N PHE A 497 -16.01 12.89 -21.42
CA PHE A 497 -16.64 14.15 -21.76
C PHE A 497 -16.64 15.10 -20.57
N GLN A 498 -16.67 16.39 -20.89
CA GLN A 498 -16.87 17.46 -19.93
C GLN A 498 -18.35 17.91 -19.94
N GLU A 499 -18.67 18.77 -18.99
CA GLU A 499 -20.01 19.32 -18.76
C GLU A 499 -20.69 19.91 -20.00
N ASP A 500 -19.90 20.49 -20.92
CA ASP A 500 -20.38 21.08 -22.18
C ASP A 500 -21.08 20.06 -23.11
N ARG A 501 -20.77 18.77 -22.97
CA ARG A 501 -21.35 17.69 -23.78
C ARG A 501 -22.48 16.93 -23.08
N ARG A 502 -22.89 17.34 -21.87
CA ARG A 502 -23.91 16.65 -21.06
C ARG A 502 -25.24 16.46 -21.79
N GLU A 503 -25.73 17.49 -22.49
CA GLU A 503 -26.96 17.37 -23.28
C GLU A 503 -26.85 16.30 -24.38
N GLY A 504 -25.69 16.17 -25.01
CA GLY A 504 -25.43 15.13 -26.02
C GLY A 504 -25.43 13.73 -25.43
N VAL A 505 -24.93 13.58 -24.20
CA VAL A 505 -24.98 12.33 -23.44
C VAL A 505 -26.42 11.94 -23.13
N TYR A 506 -27.24 12.86 -22.61
CA TYR A 506 -28.65 12.58 -22.32
C TYR A 506 -29.47 12.21 -23.57
N LYS A 507 -29.23 12.89 -24.70
CA LYS A 507 -29.83 12.50 -25.99
C LYS A 507 -29.44 11.07 -26.40
N SER A 508 -28.19 10.69 -26.16
CA SER A 508 -27.70 9.34 -26.45
C SER A 508 -28.32 8.29 -25.53
N ILE A 509 -28.42 8.55 -24.22
CA ILE A 509 -29.11 7.68 -23.26
C ILE A 509 -30.56 7.46 -23.69
N ARG A 510 -31.29 8.54 -23.98
CA ARG A 510 -32.69 8.49 -24.45
C ARG A 510 -32.83 7.60 -25.69
N LYS A 511 -31.92 7.71 -26.67
CA LYS A 511 -31.91 6.86 -27.87
C LYS A 511 -31.76 5.37 -27.53
N TYR A 512 -30.81 5.00 -26.66
CA TYR A 512 -30.59 3.60 -26.29
C TYR A 512 -31.71 3.05 -25.42
N VAL A 513 -32.18 3.82 -24.44
CA VAL A 513 -33.27 3.40 -23.56
C VAL A 513 -34.58 3.22 -24.32
N SER A 514 -34.87 4.08 -25.31
CA SER A 514 -36.03 3.92 -26.21
C SER A 514 -35.99 2.63 -27.02
N SER A 515 -34.79 2.07 -27.25
CA SER A 515 -34.62 0.76 -27.92
C SER A 515 -34.77 -0.44 -26.98
N GLY A 516 -35.24 -0.20 -25.75
CA GLY A 516 -35.47 -1.23 -24.72
C GLY A 516 -34.25 -1.57 -23.89
N ARG A 517 -33.14 -0.83 -24.02
CA ARG A 517 -31.90 -1.03 -23.26
C ARG A 517 -31.93 -0.28 -21.93
N GLN A 518 -30.98 -0.59 -21.05
CA GLN A 518 -30.90 0.01 -19.72
C GLN A 518 -29.60 0.79 -19.49
N CYS A 519 -29.66 1.75 -18.57
CA CYS A 519 -28.57 2.68 -18.27
C CYS A 519 -28.28 2.76 -16.76
N TYR A 520 -27.00 2.79 -16.41
CA TYR A 520 -26.51 3.15 -15.07
C TYR A 520 -25.99 4.59 -15.06
N ILE A 521 -26.31 5.34 -14.00
CA ILE A 521 -25.74 6.67 -13.73
C ILE A 521 -25.19 6.66 -12.30
N VAL A 522 -23.87 6.74 -12.15
CA VAL A 522 -23.18 6.54 -10.88
C VAL A 522 -22.54 7.85 -10.41
N TYR A 523 -22.86 8.23 -9.18
CA TYR A 523 -22.26 9.37 -8.47
C TYR A 523 -21.22 8.90 -7.45
N PRO A 524 -20.13 9.67 -7.23
CA PRO A 524 -19.15 9.34 -6.21
C PRO A 524 -19.75 9.46 -4.81
N LEU A 525 -19.13 8.76 -3.85
CA LEU A 525 -19.38 8.94 -2.44
C LEU A 525 -18.03 8.95 -1.73
N VAL A 526 -17.59 10.12 -1.25
CA VAL A 526 -16.32 10.26 -0.53
C VAL A 526 -16.60 10.20 0.97
N GLU A 527 -15.79 9.45 1.74
CA GLU A 527 -15.98 9.26 3.20
C GLU A 527 -16.02 10.60 3.96
N GLU A 528 -15.21 11.58 3.55
CA GLU A 528 -15.17 12.92 4.17
C GLU A 528 -16.39 13.79 3.82
N SER A 529 -17.05 13.52 2.69
CA SER A 529 -18.14 14.35 2.10
C SER A 529 -19.45 13.59 1.92
N GLU A 530 -19.63 12.47 2.63
CA GLU A 530 -20.71 11.51 2.40
C GLU A 530 -22.12 12.14 2.47
N LYS A 531 -22.32 13.13 3.34
CA LYS A 531 -23.61 13.83 3.47
C LYS A 531 -23.90 14.75 2.27
N VAL A 532 -22.88 15.39 1.72
CA VAL A 532 -23.01 16.31 0.60
C VAL A 532 -23.22 15.52 -0.69
N ASP A 533 -22.40 14.50 -0.93
CA ASP A 533 -22.48 13.67 -2.14
C ASP A 533 -23.81 12.92 -2.25
N LEU A 534 -24.32 12.42 -1.13
CA LEU A 534 -25.61 11.72 -1.10
C LEU A 534 -26.78 12.68 -1.38
N LYS A 535 -26.68 13.94 -0.91
CA LYS A 535 -27.65 14.99 -1.24
C LYS A 535 -27.62 15.30 -2.75
N SER A 536 -26.43 15.44 -3.33
CA SER A 536 -26.27 15.66 -4.78
C SER A 536 -26.86 14.52 -5.61
N CYS A 537 -26.68 13.26 -5.19
CA CYS A 537 -27.27 12.11 -5.86
C CYS A 537 -28.82 12.11 -5.81
N MET A 538 -29.40 12.48 -4.67
CA MET A 538 -30.86 12.61 -4.53
C MET A 538 -31.42 13.77 -5.36
N GLU A 539 -30.78 14.94 -5.32
CA GLU A 539 -31.16 16.09 -6.15
C GLU A 539 -31.08 15.76 -7.64
N ALA A 540 -30.01 15.07 -8.05
CA ALA A 540 -29.86 14.61 -9.42
C ALA A 540 -30.92 13.57 -9.82
N TYR A 541 -31.29 12.65 -8.91
CA TYR A 541 -32.36 11.69 -9.16
C TYR A 541 -33.70 12.37 -9.45
N GLU A 542 -34.10 13.34 -8.63
CA GLU A 542 -35.34 14.09 -8.81
C GLU A 542 -35.34 14.85 -10.14
N HIS A 543 -34.23 15.54 -10.46
CA HIS A 543 -34.06 16.24 -11.73
C HIS A 543 -34.09 15.29 -12.95
N LEU A 544 -33.38 14.16 -12.87
CA LEU A 544 -33.37 13.16 -13.94
C LEU A 544 -34.74 12.53 -14.16
N LYS A 545 -35.48 12.24 -13.08
CA LYS A 545 -36.80 11.63 -13.13
C LYS A 545 -37.88 12.59 -13.64
N HIS A 546 -37.88 13.83 -13.17
CA HIS A 546 -38.96 14.77 -13.46
C HIS A 546 -38.71 15.67 -14.67
N GLU A 547 -37.45 16.02 -14.96
CA GLU A 547 -37.14 17.01 -16.01
C GLU A 547 -36.53 16.36 -17.27
N ILE A 548 -35.54 15.46 -17.11
CA ILE A 548 -34.77 14.94 -18.26
C ILE A 548 -35.39 13.68 -18.86
N PHE A 549 -35.77 12.71 -18.02
CA PHE A 549 -36.21 11.38 -18.41
C PHE A 549 -37.63 11.08 -17.91
N ALA A 550 -38.52 12.07 -17.93
CA ALA A 550 -39.93 11.93 -17.52
C ALA A 550 -40.71 10.82 -18.25
N ASP A 551 -40.22 10.39 -19.41
CA ASP A 551 -40.80 9.33 -20.23
C ASP A 551 -40.35 7.91 -19.82
N PHE A 552 -39.42 7.77 -18.86
CA PHE A 552 -38.85 6.50 -18.44
C PHE A 552 -38.90 6.33 -16.92
N GLU A 553 -38.87 5.07 -16.48
CA GLU A 553 -38.85 4.76 -15.07
C GLU A 553 -37.41 4.86 -14.54
N VAL A 554 -37.18 5.82 -13.64
CA VAL A 554 -35.88 6.08 -13.01
C VAL A 554 -35.89 5.57 -11.56
N GLY A 555 -34.92 4.73 -11.22
CA GLY A 555 -34.70 4.19 -9.87
C GLY A 555 -33.51 4.84 -9.17
N LEU A 556 -33.53 4.83 -7.83
CA LEU A 556 -32.44 5.34 -6.97
C LEU A 556 -31.91 4.23 -6.06
N VAL A 557 -30.59 4.10 -5.96
CA VAL A 557 -29.91 3.21 -4.99
C VAL A 557 -28.75 3.92 -4.32
N HIS A 558 -28.80 4.12 -3.01
CA HIS A 558 -27.70 4.73 -2.25
C HIS A 558 -27.38 4.00 -0.94
N GLY A 559 -26.19 4.27 -0.36
CA GLY A 559 -25.64 3.54 0.79
C GLY A 559 -26.58 3.46 2.00
N LYS A 560 -27.31 4.54 2.28
CA LYS A 560 -28.22 4.67 3.43
C LYS A 560 -29.61 4.07 3.27
N MET A 561 -29.96 3.50 2.10
CA MET A 561 -31.26 2.83 1.95
C MET A 561 -31.30 1.53 2.76
N GLU A 562 -32.50 1.15 3.20
CA GLU A 562 -32.72 -0.16 3.79
C GLU A 562 -32.43 -1.27 2.76
N ILE A 563 -31.84 -2.37 3.22
CA ILE A 563 -31.39 -3.48 2.35
C ILE A 563 -32.57 -4.02 1.51
N GLU A 564 -33.75 -4.14 2.12
CA GLU A 564 -34.96 -4.66 1.46
C GLU A 564 -35.44 -3.75 0.33
N GLU A 565 -35.27 -2.44 0.48
CA GLU A 565 -35.62 -1.46 -0.55
C GLU A 565 -34.62 -1.50 -1.71
N LYS A 566 -33.30 -1.59 -1.40
CA LYS A 566 -32.27 -1.78 -2.43
C LYS A 566 -32.53 -3.03 -3.25
N ASP A 567 -32.80 -4.15 -2.59
CA ASP A 567 -33.07 -5.43 -3.24
C ASP A 567 -34.29 -5.34 -4.16
N ARG A 568 -35.35 -4.65 -3.71
CA ARG A 568 -36.54 -4.39 -4.54
C ARG A 568 -36.18 -3.58 -5.77
N VAL A 569 -35.55 -2.42 -5.62
CA VAL A 569 -35.20 -1.53 -6.76
C VAL A 569 -34.31 -2.27 -7.76
N MET A 570 -33.31 -3.02 -7.25
CA MET A 570 -32.42 -3.77 -8.11
C MET A 570 -33.11 -4.94 -8.84
N GLN A 571 -34.09 -5.60 -8.22
CA GLN A 571 -34.89 -6.62 -8.91
C GLN A 571 -35.77 -6.02 -10.00
N GLU A 572 -36.38 -4.86 -9.75
CA GLU A 572 -37.20 -4.16 -10.74
C GLU A 572 -36.33 -3.66 -11.92
N PHE A 573 -35.11 -3.22 -11.64
CA PHE A 573 -34.12 -2.91 -12.66
C PHE A 573 -33.72 -4.16 -13.45
N SER A 574 -33.37 -5.28 -12.81
CA SER A 574 -33.03 -6.52 -13.52
C SER A 574 -34.16 -7.03 -14.44
N LYS A 575 -35.43 -6.80 -14.07
CA LYS A 575 -36.63 -7.14 -14.87
C LYS A 575 -36.98 -6.11 -15.95
N ASN A 576 -36.15 -5.09 -16.15
CA ASN A 576 -36.37 -3.98 -17.10
C ASN A 576 -37.64 -3.15 -16.82
N ARG A 577 -38.14 -3.16 -15.58
CA ARG A 577 -39.23 -2.25 -15.15
C ARG A 577 -38.70 -0.86 -14.87
N ILE A 578 -37.47 -0.78 -14.38
CA ILE A 578 -36.68 0.45 -14.27
C ILE A 578 -35.67 0.45 -15.41
N GLN A 579 -35.66 1.51 -16.24
CA GLN A 579 -34.75 1.59 -17.38
C GLN A 579 -33.46 2.34 -17.03
N ILE A 580 -33.53 3.30 -16.10
CA ILE A 580 -32.39 4.11 -15.68
C ILE A 580 -32.19 3.96 -14.18
N LEU A 581 -31.01 3.52 -13.77
CA LEU A 581 -30.65 3.40 -12.35
C LEU A 581 -29.63 4.47 -11.97
N VAL A 582 -30.05 5.37 -11.09
CA VAL A 582 -29.17 6.35 -10.44
C VAL A 582 -28.66 5.75 -9.15
N SER A 583 -27.35 5.79 -8.93
CA SER A 583 -26.77 5.25 -7.71
C SER A 583 -25.54 5.98 -7.22
N THR A 584 -25.16 5.70 -5.98
CA THR A 584 -23.79 5.95 -5.51
C THR A 584 -22.88 4.74 -5.79
N THR A 585 -21.64 4.75 -5.27
CA THR A 585 -20.63 3.66 -5.34
C THR A 585 -21.12 2.27 -4.89
N VAL A 586 -22.34 2.15 -4.38
CA VAL A 586 -22.96 0.89 -3.94
C VAL A 586 -23.16 -0.12 -5.09
N ILE A 587 -23.13 0.31 -6.36
CA ILE A 587 -23.16 -0.60 -7.53
C ILE A 587 -21.89 -1.49 -7.64
N GLU A 588 -20.86 -1.25 -6.82
CA GLU A 588 -19.82 -2.26 -6.59
C GLU A 588 -20.42 -3.64 -6.22
N VAL A 589 -21.65 -3.69 -5.68
CA VAL A 589 -22.33 -4.92 -5.28
C VAL A 589 -23.07 -5.61 -6.44
N GLY A 590 -22.34 -6.46 -7.16
CA GLY A 590 -22.82 -7.77 -7.65
C GLY A 590 -23.64 -7.82 -8.94
N ILE A 591 -24.68 -7.02 -9.10
CA ILE A 591 -25.78 -7.40 -9.99
C ILE A 591 -25.40 -7.34 -11.49
N ASP A 592 -25.65 -8.45 -12.18
CA ASP A 592 -25.46 -8.61 -13.62
C ASP A 592 -26.77 -8.31 -14.35
N VAL A 593 -26.78 -7.27 -15.19
CA VAL A 593 -27.92 -6.92 -16.04
C VAL A 593 -27.44 -6.94 -17.49
N PRO A 594 -27.67 -8.04 -18.24
CA PRO A 594 -27.19 -8.17 -19.62
C PRO A 594 -27.71 -7.08 -20.58
N ASN A 595 -28.89 -6.54 -20.30
CA ASN A 595 -29.53 -5.49 -21.08
C ASN A 595 -29.03 -4.06 -20.74
N ALA A 596 -28.18 -3.93 -19.71
CA ALA A 596 -27.54 -2.67 -19.38
C ALA A 596 -26.33 -2.44 -20.29
N THR A 597 -26.47 -1.48 -21.21
CA THR A 597 -25.48 -1.21 -22.25
C THR A 597 -24.80 0.14 -22.07
N VAL A 598 -25.34 1.04 -21.25
CA VAL A 598 -24.78 2.37 -21.01
C VAL A 598 -24.42 2.53 -19.53
N MET A 599 -23.18 2.90 -19.26
CA MET A 599 -22.68 3.28 -17.94
C MET A 599 -22.25 4.74 -18.00
N VAL A 600 -22.80 5.59 -17.13
CA VAL A 600 -22.39 6.98 -16.96
C VAL A 600 -21.83 7.14 -15.56
N ILE A 601 -20.61 7.65 -15.46
CA ILE A 601 -19.93 7.91 -14.18
C ILE A 601 -19.79 9.42 -14.07
N GLU A 602 -20.55 10.02 -13.17
CA GLU A 602 -20.52 11.45 -12.87
C GLU A 602 -19.32 11.76 -11.95
N HIS A 603 -18.72 12.93 -12.14
CA HIS A 603 -17.48 13.34 -11.43
C HIS A 603 -16.41 12.22 -11.40
N ALA A 604 -16.14 11.63 -12.57
CA ALA A 604 -15.25 10.49 -12.72
C ALA A 604 -13.81 10.76 -12.22
N ASP A 605 -13.40 12.02 -12.17
CA ASP A 605 -12.13 12.51 -11.62
C ASP A 605 -11.96 12.18 -10.12
N ARG A 606 -13.06 11.96 -9.40
CA ARG A 606 -13.06 11.60 -7.97
C ARG A 606 -12.91 10.10 -7.70
N PHE A 607 -13.00 9.25 -8.73
CA PHE A 607 -12.89 7.80 -8.57
C PHE A 607 -11.47 7.29 -8.85
N GLY A 608 -11.02 6.29 -8.08
CA GLY A 608 -9.79 5.56 -8.41
C GLY A 608 -9.94 4.72 -9.70
N ILE A 609 -8.84 4.42 -10.40
CA ILE A 609 -8.89 3.62 -11.65
C ILE A 609 -9.54 2.28 -11.41
N SER A 610 -9.19 1.62 -10.30
CA SER A 610 -9.76 0.32 -9.94
C SER A 610 -11.30 0.34 -9.86
N GLN A 611 -11.87 1.41 -9.29
CA GLN A 611 -13.32 1.58 -9.16
C GLN A 611 -13.96 1.88 -10.52
N LEU A 612 -13.38 2.81 -11.29
CA LEU A 612 -13.82 3.09 -12.66
C LEU A 612 -13.82 1.81 -13.52
N HIS A 613 -12.79 0.99 -13.37
CA HIS A 613 -12.65 -0.28 -14.07
C HIS A 613 -13.73 -1.30 -13.68
N GLN A 614 -14.00 -1.44 -12.39
CA GLN A 614 -15.08 -2.29 -11.90
C GLN A 614 -16.45 -1.82 -12.41
N LEU A 615 -16.73 -0.52 -12.34
CA LEU A 615 -17.96 0.10 -12.85
C LEU A 615 -18.09 -0.12 -14.36
N ARG A 616 -17.03 0.10 -15.15
CA ARG A 616 -17.02 -0.24 -16.58
C ARG A 616 -17.39 -1.70 -16.81
N GLY A 617 -16.85 -2.62 -16.01
CA GLY A 617 -17.12 -4.05 -16.12
C GLY A 617 -18.56 -4.49 -15.77
N ARG A 618 -19.41 -3.58 -15.25
CA ARG A 618 -20.84 -3.84 -14.99
C ARG A 618 -21.72 -3.74 -16.23
N VAL A 619 -21.22 -3.18 -17.34
CA VAL A 619 -21.88 -3.17 -18.65
C VAL A 619 -21.15 -4.06 -19.65
N GLY A 620 -21.74 -4.32 -20.83
CA GLY A 620 -21.12 -5.16 -21.86
C GLY A 620 -21.10 -6.64 -21.52
N ARG A 621 -22.21 -7.14 -20.99
CA ARG A 621 -22.42 -8.57 -20.66
C ARG A 621 -23.32 -9.31 -21.66
N GLY A 622 -24.06 -8.58 -22.50
CA GLY A 622 -24.78 -9.15 -23.65
C GLY A 622 -24.04 -8.98 -24.98
N ASP A 623 -24.70 -9.36 -26.07
CA ASP A 623 -24.16 -9.31 -27.45
C ASP A 623 -24.23 -7.91 -28.09
N GLN A 624 -24.65 -6.90 -27.32
CA GLN A 624 -24.85 -5.55 -27.79
C GLN A 624 -23.66 -4.63 -27.48
N GLU A 625 -23.37 -3.72 -28.40
CA GLU A 625 -22.41 -2.64 -28.16
C GLU A 625 -22.77 -1.85 -26.90
N SER A 626 -21.77 -1.71 -26.04
CA SER A 626 -21.89 -1.07 -24.74
C SER A 626 -20.91 0.10 -24.60
N PHE A 627 -21.33 1.11 -23.85
CA PHE A 627 -20.65 2.39 -23.71
C PHE A 627 -20.39 2.69 -22.24
N CYS A 628 -19.19 3.17 -21.93
CA CYS A 628 -18.82 3.72 -20.64
C CYS A 628 -18.47 5.21 -20.83
N ILE A 629 -19.26 6.08 -20.21
CA ILE A 629 -19.14 7.53 -20.34
C ILE A 629 -18.62 8.07 -19.01
N LEU A 630 -17.45 8.69 -19.05
CA LEU A 630 -16.83 9.36 -17.92
C LEU A 630 -17.16 10.85 -18.03
N MET A 631 -17.91 11.38 -17.06
CA MET A 631 -18.28 12.80 -16.99
C MET A 631 -17.43 13.49 -15.93
N THR A 632 -16.87 14.65 -16.27
CA THR A 632 -16.11 15.49 -15.32
C THR A 632 -16.51 16.94 -15.42
N ASP A 633 -16.24 17.69 -14.36
CA ASP A 633 -16.30 19.15 -14.39
C ASP A 633 -15.22 19.72 -15.33
N SER A 634 -15.30 21.01 -15.64
CA SER A 634 -14.35 21.69 -16.54
C SER A 634 -12.93 21.78 -15.97
N LYS A 635 -12.76 21.58 -14.66
CA LYS A 635 -11.48 21.64 -13.95
C LYS A 635 -11.10 20.26 -13.45
N VAL A 636 -10.08 19.66 -14.06
CA VAL A 636 -9.55 18.34 -13.71
C VAL A 636 -8.07 18.49 -13.37
N THR A 637 -7.60 17.81 -12.32
CA THR A 637 -6.18 17.80 -11.95
C THR A 637 -5.36 17.01 -12.98
N GLU A 638 -4.05 17.28 -13.09
CA GLU A 638 -3.18 16.53 -14.01
C GLU A 638 -3.19 15.02 -13.71
N ASP A 639 -3.15 14.64 -12.43
CA ASP A 639 -3.23 13.22 -12.03
C ASP A 639 -4.56 12.57 -12.45
N ALA A 640 -5.69 13.28 -12.29
CA ALA A 640 -6.99 12.79 -12.73
C ALA A 640 -7.09 12.72 -14.26
N LYS A 641 -6.43 13.62 -15.00
CA LYS A 641 -6.37 13.56 -16.45
C LYS A 641 -5.62 12.32 -16.95
N VAL A 642 -4.44 12.04 -16.40
CA VAL A 642 -3.68 10.81 -16.72
C VAL A 642 -4.52 9.57 -16.41
N ARG A 643 -5.25 9.58 -15.30
CA ARG A 643 -6.16 8.52 -14.88
C ARG A 643 -7.28 8.24 -15.89
N LEU A 644 -7.97 9.30 -16.32
CA LEU A 644 -9.10 9.21 -17.24
C LEU A 644 -8.64 8.84 -18.65
N ASP A 645 -7.52 9.40 -19.11
CA ASP A 645 -6.91 9.02 -20.40
C ASP A 645 -6.50 7.56 -20.41
N ALA A 646 -5.93 7.04 -19.31
CA ALA A 646 -5.63 5.62 -19.18
C ALA A 646 -6.90 4.77 -19.30
N MET A 647 -7.98 5.17 -18.64
CA MET A 647 -9.27 4.46 -18.67
C MET A 647 -9.92 4.43 -20.06
N VAL A 648 -9.72 5.49 -20.86
CA VAL A 648 -10.19 5.59 -22.26
C VAL A 648 -9.32 4.73 -23.19
N ASN A 649 -8.00 4.77 -23.05
CA ASN A 649 -7.06 4.12 -23.97
C ASN A 649 -6.88 2.63 -23.70
N PHE A 650 -7.01 2.18 -22.45
CA PHE A 650 -6.76 0.79 -22.07
C PHE A 650 -8.05 0.05 -21.68
N SER A 651 -8.32 -1.05 -22.37
CA SER A 651 -9.42 -1.98 -22.04
C SER A 651 -9.00 -3.11 -21.09
N ASP A 652 -7.70 -3.31 -20.89
CA ASP A 652 -7.15 -4.36 -20.04
C ASP A 652 -6.99 -3.87 -18.59
N GLY A 653 -7.64 -4.57 -17.66
CA GLY A 653 -7.55 -4.26 -16.24
C GLY A 653 -6.14 -4.42 -15.64
N PHE A 654 -5.26 -5.26 -16.23
CA PHE A 654 -3.88 -5.41 -15.77
C PHE A 654 -3.03 -4.17 -16.11
N ALA A 655 -3.16 -3.66 -17.33
CA ALA A 655 -2.48 -2.42 -17.73
C ALA A 655 -2.96 -1.23 -16.88
N LEU A 656 -4.27 -1.16 -16.63
CA LEU A 656 -4.87 -0.11 -15.81
C LEU A 656 -4.38 -0.11 -14.36
N SER A 657 -4.16 -1.29 -13.77
CA SER A 657 -3.70 -1.36 -12.39
C SER A 657 -2.22 -1.01 -12.21
N GLU A 658 -1.38 -1.23 -13.24
CA GLU A 658 0.00 -0.73 -13.24
C GLU A 658 0.03 0.80 -13.26
N ILE A 659 -0.83 1.44 -14.06
CA ILE A 659 -0.95 2.90 -14.11
C ILE A 659 -1.52 3.45 -12.80
N ASP A 660 -2.53 2.80 -12.23
CA ASP A 660 -3.12 3.16 -10.93
C ASP A 660 -2.07 3.12 -9.81
N LEU A 661 -1.22 2.09 -9.85
CA LEU A 661 -0.12 1.92 -8.90
C LEU A 661 0.92 3.05 -8.98
N GLN A 662 1.21 3.52 -10.20
CA GLN A 662 2.13 4.64 -10.45
C GLN A 662 1.55 5.97 -9.96
N LEU A 663 0.24 6.20 -10.18
CA LEU A 663 -0.42 7.47 -9.86
C LEU A 663 -0.70 7.68 -8.36
N ARG A 664 -1.15 6.65 -7.63
CA ARG A 664 -1.67 6.82 -6.24
C ARG A 664 -0.67 7.24 -5.17
N GLY A 665 0.63 7.33 -5.48
CA GLY A 665 1.64 7.66 -4.47
C GLY A 665 1.65 6.67 -3.28
N PRO A 666 2.63 6.74 -2.36
CA PRO A 666 2.87 5.68 -1.37
C PRO A 666 1.77 5.48 -0.31
N GLY A 667 0.72 6.32 -0.27
CA GLY A 667 -0.25 6.34 0.83
C GLY A 667 -1.63 5.71 0.56
N GLU A 668 -2.20 5.78 -0.65
CA GLU A 668 -3.65 5.54 -0.84
C GLU A 668 -4.06 4.10 -1.19
N LEU A 669 -3.13 3.25 -1.65
CA LEU A 669 -3.40 1.81 -1.75
C LEU A 669 -3.57 1.14 -0.38
N MET A 670 -3.21 1.86 0.68
CA MET A 670 -3.34 1.50 2.10
C MET A 670 -4.46 2.32 2.78
N GLY A 671 -5.53 2.63 2.03
CA GLY A 671 -6.75 3.19 2.60
C GLY A 671 -7.39 2.18 3.57
N VAL A 672 -7.40 2.57 4.85
CA VAL A 672 -7.52 1.71 6.03
C VAL A 672 -6.22 0.98 6.32
N ARG A 673 -5.75 1.11 7.56
CA ARG A 673 -4.87 0.16 8.25
C ARG A 673 -5.43 -1.25 8.06
N GLN A 674 -5.26 -1.81 6.87
CA GLN A 674 -5.54 -3.19 6.61
C GLN A 674 -4.50 -3.89 7.43
N SER A 675 -5.01 -4.42 8.55
CA SER A 675 -4.36 -5.39 9.37
C SER A 675 -3.59 -6.30 8.41
N GLY A 676 -2.27 -6.14 8.37
CA GLY A 676 -1.40 -7.26 8.09
C GLY A 676 -0.20 -7.10 7.21
N LEU A 677 -0.03 -5.95 6.58
CA LEU A 677 1.23 -5.65 5.93
C LEU A 677 2.21 -5.10 6.96
N PRO A 678 3.46 -5.56 6.96
CA PRO A 678 4.49 -4.89 7.71
C PRO A 678 4.79 -3.53 7.09
N ASP A 679 4.94 -2.52 7.94
CA ASP A 679 5.41 -1.21 7.52
C ASP A 679 6.89 -1.32 7.08
N PHE A 680 7.11 -1.35 5.77
CA PHE A 680 8.45 -1.25 5.19
C PHE A 680 9.05 0.12 5.53
N LYS A 681 10.24 0.12 6.14
CA LYS A 681 10.92 1.34 6.59
C LYS A 681 11.59 2.09 5.44
N ILE A 682 12.04 1.37 4.41
CA ILE A 682 12.75 1.97 3.26
C ILE A 682 12.31 1.45 1.90
N ALA A 683 11.93 0.18 1.79
CA ALA A 683 11.49 -0.41 0.54
C ALA A 683 10.08 0.09 0.15
N ASP A 684 9.90 0.42 -1.13
CA ASP A 684 8.57 0.72 -1.70
C ASP A 684 8.23 -0.40 -2.67
N LEU A 685 7.20 -1.19 -2.32
CA LEU A 685 6.77 -2.37 -3.09
C LEU A 685 6.47 -2.07 -4.57
N ARG A 686 6.22 -0.81 -4.90
CA ARG A 686 5.85 -0.36 -6.24
C ARG A 686 7.06 0.02 -7.06
N LYS A 687 7.97 0.80 -6.47
CA LYS A 687 9.21 1.25 -7.12
C LYS A 687 10.23 0.12 -7.23
N ASP A 688 10.25 -0.76 -6.23
CA ASP A 688 11.28 -1.77 -6.05
C ASP A 688 10.84 -3.16 -6.57
N SER A 689 9.89 -3.21 -7.52
CA SER A 689 9.32 -4.45 -8.07
C SER A 689 10.37 -5.45 -8.57
N LYS A 690 11.42 -4.96 -9.24
CA LYS A 690 12.57 -5.77 -9.67
C LYS A 690 13.35 -6.34 -8.48
N LEU A 691 13.57 -5.57 -7.42
CA LEU A 691 14.25 -6.06 -6.22
C LEU A 691 13.44 -7.15 -5.53
N ILE A 692 12.10 -7.06 -5.52
CA ILE A 692 11.23 -8.10 -4.93
C ILE A 692 11.46 -9.44 -5.64
N GLU A 693 11.51 -9.45 -6.97
CA GLU A 693 11.73 -10.69 -7.74
C GLU A 693 13.11 -11.30 -7.44
N LEU A 694 14.16 -10.47 -7.41
CA LEU A 694 15.53 -10.92 -7.13
C LEU A 694 15.69 -11.44 -5.71
N THR A 695 15.17 -10.70 -4.72
CA THR A 695 15.23 -11.10 -3.30
C THR A 695 14.42 -12.36 -3.03
N ARG A 696 13.34 -12.59 -3.79
CA ARG A 696 12.58 -13.84 -3.70
C ARG A 696 13.35 -15.03 -4.23
N GLU A 697 13.94 -14.92 -5.42
CA GLU A 697 14.80 -15.98 -5.98
C GLU A 697 15.90 -16.36 -4.98
N ASP A 698 16.56 -15.35 -4.43
CA ASP A 698 17.62 -15.56 -3.44
C ASP A 698 17.09 -16.13 -2.11
N ALA A 699 15.90 -15.73 -1.65
CA ALA A 699 15.27 -16.29 -0.45
C ALA A 699 14.92 -17.78 -0.63
N THR A 700 14.46 -18.19 -1.82
CA THR A 700 14.20 -19.60 -2.11
C THR A 700 15.49 -20.42 -2.18
N LEU A 701 16.56 -19.87 -2.76
CA LEU A 701 17.83 -20.58 -2.98
C LEU A 701 18.72 -20.64 -1.71
N PHE A 702 18.85 -19.53 -1.00
CA PHE A 702 19.83 -19.34 0.08
C PHE A 702 19.20 -19.12 1.46
N GLY A 703 17.87 -19.03 1.54
CA GLY A 703 17.16 -18.73 2.77
C GLY A 703 17.18 -19.86 3.78
N ASN A 704 17.68 -19.58 4.99
CA ASN A 704 17.58 -20.48 6.13
C ASN A 704 16.54 -19.94 7.15
N PRO A 705 15.56 -20.75 7.60
CA PRO A 705 14.62 -20.35 8.66
C PRO A 705 15.30 -19.82 9.93
N GLY A 706 16.47 -20.35 10.29
CA GLY A 706 17.24 -19.86 11.45
C GLY A 706 17.69 -18.40 11.33
N ASP A 707 17.73 -17.83 10.11
CA ASP A 707 18.01 -16.41 9.93
C ASP A 707 16.87 -15.53 10.46
N LEU A 708 15.63 -16.02 10.52
CA LEU A 708 14.49 -15.29 11.09
C LEU A 708 14.50 -15.27 12.63
N GLU A 709 15.26 -16.17 13.26
CA GLU A 709 15.37 -16.27 14.72
C GLU A 709 16.41 -15.31 15.31
N LYS A 710 17.27 -14.73 14.45
CA LYS A 710 18.25 -13.70 14.83
C LYS A 710 17.55 -12.54 15.54
N GLU A 711 18.09 -12.09 16.67
CA GLU A 711 17.43 -11.10 17.52
C GLU A 711 17.21 -9.75 16.81
N GLU A 712 18.08 -9.39 15.84
CA GLU A 712 17.94 -8.17 15.03
C GLU A 712 16.75 -8.22 14.07
N ILE A 713 16.25 -9.41 13.76
CA ILE A 713 15.13 -9.65 12.84
C ILE A 713 13.87 -9.98 13.63
N ARG A 714 14.03 -10.61 14.79
CA ARG A 714 12.97 -10.98 15.73
C ARG A 714 12.23 -9.74 16.24
N GLY A 715 11.15 -9.39 15.57
CA GLY A 715 10.36 -8.19 15.88
C GLY A 715 10.11 -7.26 14.70
N ARG A 716 10.96 -7.27 13.66
CA ARG A 716 10.82 -6.42 12.46
C ARG A 716 9.46 -6.60 11.75
N PHE A 717 8.92 -7.81 11.79
CA PHE A 717 7.61 -8.14 11.21
C PHE A 717 6.57 -8.53 12.28
N SER A 718 6.79 -8.18 13.56
CA SER A 718 5.91 -8.57 14.68
C SER A 718 4.51 -7.98 14.61
N GLU A 719 4.33 -6.83 13.97
CA GLU A 719 3.02 -6.22 13.69
C GLU A 719 2.35 -6.85 12.47
N GLY A 720 3.10 -7.61 11.67
CA GLY A 720 2.60 -8.54 10.65
C GLY A 720 1.99 -9.78 11.29
N ARG A 721 1.12 -9.59 12.28
CA ARG A 721 0.26 -10.63 12.86
C ARG A 721 -0.86 -10.97 11.88
N LEU A 722 -0.54 -11.09 10.60
CA LEU A 722 -1.46 -11.41 9.52
C LEU A 722 -0.68 -12.11 8.43
N LEU A 723 -0.91 -13.40 8.39
CA LEU A 723 -1.78 -13.98 7.37
C LEU A 723 -2.04 -15.45 7.71
N PHE A 724 -1.29 -16.00 8.66
CA PHE A 724 -1.59 -17.24 9.39
C PHE A 724 -0.92 -17.11 10.78
N SER A 725 -1.69 -17.18 11.86
CA SER A 725 -1.16 -17.60 13.16
C SER A 725 -1.16 -19.12 13.15
N ASN A 726 0.02 -19.71 13.30
CA ASN A 726 0.27 -21.16 13.51
C ASN A 726 -0.74 -22.16 12.92
#